data_AF-A0ABD3SQI2-F1
#
_entry.id   AF-A0ABD3SQI2-F1
#
_cell.length_a   1.000
_cell.length_b   1.000
_cell.length_c   1.000
_cell.angle_alpha   90.00
_cell.angle_beta   90.00
_cell.angle_gamma   90.00
#
_symmetry.space_group_name_H-M   'P 1'
#
loop_
_entity.id
_entity.type
_entity.pdbx_description
1 polymer ?
#
loop_
_entity_poly.entity_id
_entity_poly.type
_entity_poly.pdbx_seq_one_letter_code
_entity_poly.pdbx_strand_id
1 'polypeptide(L)'
;MITYYTILHIRKVITDEITTCRAAFFTEHCGDTNGEKGENSVDGQHPRRSMNGTAYSAGLEARSRKKKLFPGNGVTGKSNGDDGGIYIVSDSGDSSRARSDRMAMRKHRVHRSRARKKSAPLNGLAFCILAGGCFVMYLLLFLILFRNIPDGEARGMRGLVKKTKERVNRIREKFKKHPKNDVDAVQKRNTLEDTADVPESPIADVVAVVDPETMANPKSPVPIGVWPVSIRDEDGKFEDIKHPGFDDGNDFLMSVPRFWANDPVAIHENKLMSRERALSIGTCITPDPNTGRNTRGDACPVNERTIFVAIASYRDYQCRDTVRSAFSAAAHPERIRVGVVDQIVIGEDGSCDVPHSPCSEDPNQPLCLYKNQIDVYQMEAELAVGPVFARHIGHRLYRGEYYYTQSDAHVTFTKGWDVDIISQMEATGDEMAVLSTYLTDIVGSIDPNTGLSLRKTRPIMCNTEYEGGGLEAKHLRHLSQPEGMPGVHGMPQLQPYWAAGYSFSRGHFVATVPYDLYQPMIFQGEEMSIGLRGFTIGYDFFAPERSVCFHHYAKLNPERNKVPHYWEHADKFKGKGIGAMKRLLGIVNMNPEVDRSEWNHAEEAKYGLGGVRETSKFYELYGIDVKKKTTERHLCQFVQNKMHNMFMSHLREDGMGIDYSKIDFRWKDPRPNDPN
;
A
#
# COMPACT_ATOMS: atom_id res chain seq x y z
N MET A 1 -13.93 -50.32 -26.56
CA MET A 1 -14.41 -50.68 -25.20
C MET A 1 -13.30 -51.19 -24.29
N ILE A 2 -12.53 -52.23 -24.63
CA ILE A 2 -11.53 -52.86 -23.72
C ILE A 2 -10.67 -51.82 -22.97
N THR A 3 -10.03 -50.89 -23.69
CA THR A 3 -9.17 -49.83 -23.11
C THR A 3 -9.86 -48.99 -22.02
N TYR A 4 -11.17 -48.74 -22.14
CA TYR A 4 -11.94 -47.97 -21.17
C TYR A 4 -12.15 -48.74 -19.86
N TYR A 5 -12.43 -50.05 -19.95
CA TYR A 5 -12.50 -50.93 -18.79
C TYR A 5 -11.13 -51.10 -18.12
N THR A 6 -10.04 -51.22 -18.89
CA THR A 6 -8.67 -51.25 -18.35
C THR A 6 -8.35 -50.00 -17.53
N ILE A 7 -8.68 -48.80 -18.06
CA ILE A 7 -8.46 -47.53 -17.36
C ILE A 7 -9.29 -47.43 -16.07
N LEU A 8 -10.57 -47.84 -16.10
CA LEU A 8 -11.42 -47.87 -14.90
C LEU A 8 -10.91 -48.85 -13.83
N HIS A 9 -10.42 -50.02 -14.24
CA HIS A 9 -9.90 -51.02 -13.31
C HIS A 9 -8.60 -50.56 -12.64
N ILE A 10 -7.67 -49.96 -13.40
CA ILE A 10 -6.45 -49.33 -12.88
C ILE A 10 -6.79 -48.20 -11.89
N ARG A 11 -7.78 -47.34 -12.23
CA ARG A 11 -8.24 -46.28 -11.31
C ARG A 11 -8.75 -46.83 -9.98
N LYS A 12 -9.46 -47.97 -9.99
CA LYS A 12 -9.94 -48.60 -8.76
C LYS A 12 -8.78 -49.12 -7.89
N VAL A 13 -7.86 -49.90 -8.46
CA VAL A 13 -6.71 -50.47 -7.73
C VAL A 13 -5.89 -49.37 -7.05
N ILE A 14 -5.59 -48.27 -7.76
CA ILE A 14 -4.85 -47.12 -7.20
C ILE A 14 -5.62 -46.46 -6.04
N THR A 15 -6.95 -46.41 -6.10
CA THR A 15 -7.78 -45.82 -5.03
C THR A 15 -7.81 -46.70 -3.79
N ASP A 16 -7.89 -48.01 -3.97
CA ASP A 16 -7.93 -49.00 -2.87
C ASP A 16 -6.55 -49.07 -2.15
N GLU A 17 -5.43 -49.01 -2.89
CA GLU A 17 -4.08 -48.93 -2.29
C GLU A 17 -3.86 -47.63 -1.50
N ILE A 18 -4.20 -46.46 -2.07
CA ILE A 18 -4.06 -45.16 -1.38
C ILE A 18 -4.91 -45.11 -0.09
N THR A 19 -6.08 -45.74 -0.10
CA THR A 19 -6.95 -45.84 1.09
C THR A 19 -6.32 -46.75 2.15
N THR A 20 -5.70 -47.86 1.74
CA THR A 20 -4.97 -48.78 2.64
C THR A 20 -3.75 -48.12 3.28
N CYS A 21 -2.96 -47.34 2.51
CA CYS A 21 -1.85 -46.56 3.06
C CYS A 21 -2.31 -45.47 4.04
N ARG A 22 -3.49 -44.86 3.83
CA ARG A 22 -4.07 -43.90 4.79
C ARG A 22 -4.50 -44.54 6.11
N ALA A 23 -5.03 -45.76 6.08
CA ALA A 23 -5.40 -46.48 7.29
C ALA A 23 -4.19 -46.81 8.17
N ALA A 24 -3.11 -47.33 7.58
CA ALA A 24 -1.90 -47.70 8.31
C ALA A 24 -1.21 -46.51 9.01
N PHE A 25 -1.29 -45.30 8.42
CA PHE A 25 -0.64 -44.10 8.96
C PHE A 25 -1.36 -43.48 10.17
N PHE A 26 -2.63 -43.85 10.44
CA PHE A 26 -3.40 -43.32 11.57
C PHE A 26 -3.30 -44.18 12.84
N THR A 27 -2.87 -45.44 12.75
CA THR A 27 -2.80 -46.37 13.89
C THR A 27 -1.55 -46.22 14.77
N GLU A 28 -0.56 -45.41 14.39
CA GLU A 28 0.74 -45.35 15.10
C GLU A 28 0.90 -44.17 16.08
N HIS A 29 -0.13 -43.33 16.28
CA HIS A 29 -0.05 -42.11 17.11
C HIS A 29 -1.25 -41.89 18.07
N CYS A 30 -1.86 -42.98 18.56
CA CYS A 30 -2.78 -42.94 19.70
C CYS A 30 -2.46 -44.09 20.67
N GLY A 31 -2.00 -43.74 21.87
CA GLY A 31 -1.71 -44.67 22.97
C GLY A 31 -1.53 -43.90 24.28
N ASP A 32 -2.20 -44.39 25.32
CA ASP A 32 -2.33 -43.81 26.68
C ASP A 32 -2.94 -42.39 26.76
N THR A 33 -3.95 -42.12 27.58
CA THR A 33 -4.28 -42.72 28.89
C THR A 33 -5.78 -43.01 29.10
N ASN A 34 -6.08 -44.06 29.88
CA ASN A 34 -7.41 -44.30 30.50
C ASN A 34 -7.70 -43.21 31.56
N GLY A 35 -8.95 -42.78 31.82
CA GLY A 35 -9.98 -43.48 32.64
C GLY A 35 -9.99 -42.92 34.08
N GLU A 36 -11.09 -42.69 34.80
CA GLU A 36 -12.52 -42.98 34.60
C GLU A 36 -13.42 -41.95 35.37
N LYS A 37 -14.74 -41.97 35.09
CA LYS A 37 -15.88 -41.47 35.92
C LYS A 37 -16.01 -39.94 36.10
N GLY A 38 -17.22 -39.40 36.29
CA GLY A 38 -18.56 -40.00 36.28
C GLY A 38 -19.67 -38.98 36.58
N GLU A 39 -20.85 -39.18 35.99
CA GLU A 39 -22.07 -38.35 35.98
C GLU A 39 -22.45 -37.61 37.29
N ASN A 40 -22.93 -36.35 37.20
CA ASN A 40 -24.38 -36.03 37.30
C ASN A 40 -24.73 -34.53 37.17
N SER A 41 -26.02 -34.24 37.03
CA SER A 41 -26.68 -32.92 36.83
C SER A 41 -27.07 -32.18 38.11
N VAL A 42 -27.35 -30.87 38.04
CA VAL A 42 -28.61 -30.19 38.50
C VAL A 42 -28.55 -28.66 38.29
N ASP A 43 -29.73 -28.03 38.29
CA ASP A 43 -30.07 -26.62 38.00
C ASP A 43 -29.38 -25.50 38.83
N GLY A 44 -29.49 -24.26 38.34
CA GLY A 44 -29.20 -23.04 39.11
C GLY A 44 -29.61 -21.74 38.40
N GLN A 45 -30.57 -20.98 38.94
CA GLN A 45 -31.08 -19.73 38.35
C GLN A 45 -30.34 -18.46 38.83
N HIS A 46 -30.63 -17.35 38.14
CA HIS A 46 -30.39 -15.92 38.47
C HIS A 46 -30.65 -15.49 39.95
N PRO A 47 -30.28 -14.26 40.41
CA PRO A 47 -29.94 -13.04 39.63
C PRO A 47 -28.74 -12.18 40.14
N ARG A 48 -28.55 -11.05 39.46
CA ARG A 48 -27.70 -9.88 39.79
C ARG A 48 -27.81 -9.39 41.24
N ARG A 49 -26.74 -8.77 41.77
CA ARG A 49 -26.86 -7.59 42.65
C ARG A 49 -25.66 -6.65 42.54
N SER A 50 -25.92 -5.35 42.66
CA SER A 50 -24.95 -4.25 42.69
C SER A 50 -24.88 -3.65 44.09
N MET A 51 -23.74 -3.08 44.50
CA MET A 51 -23.69 -1.81 45.23
C MET A 51 -22.28 -1.20 45.30
N ASN A 52 -22.23 0.09 45.63
CA ASN A 52 -21.01 0.91 45.78
C ASN A 52 -20.41 0.76 47.18
N GLY A 53 -19.18 1.23 47.42
CA GLY A 53 -18.75 1.53 48.80
C GLY A 53 -17.27 1.73 49.11
N THR A 54 -16.76 2.96 48.87
CA THR A 54 -15.70 3.63 49.68
C THR A 54 -14.30 3.01 49.83
N ALA A 55 -13.30 3.87 50.13
CA ALA A 55 -11.89 3.51 50.29
C ALA A 55 -11.44 3.55 51.77
N TYR A 56 -10.26 2.99 52.10
CA TYR A 56 -9.16 3.76 52.73
C TYR A 56 -7.81 3.00 52.80
N SER A 57 -6.73 3.76 53.02
CA SER A 57 -5.41 3.39 53.61
C SER A 57 -4.60 2.18 53.10
N ALA A 58 -3.52 2.51 52.38
CA ALA A 58 -2.11 2.17 52.65
C ALA A 58 -1.71 0.84 53.34
N GLY A 59 -0.78 0.11 52.71
CA GLY A 59 0.01 -0.96 53.33
C GLY A 59 1.33 -1.19 52.60
N LEU A 60 2.45 -0.73 53.18
CA LEU A 60 3.81 -1.00 52.68
C LEU A 60 4.36 -2.26 53.35
N GLU A 61 4.81 -3.25 52.57
CA GLU A 61 5.79 -4.21 53.06
C GLU A 61 6.76 -4.65 51.95
N ALA A 62 8.02 -4.92 52.31
CA ALA A 62 9.10 -5.18 51.37
C ALA A 62 10.00 -6.33 51.85
N ARG A 63 10.49 -7.18 50.93
CA ARG A 63 11.52 -8.19 51.24
C ARG A 63 12.45 -8.56 50.07
N SER A 64 13.51 -7.77 49.95
CA SER A 64 14.91 -8.18 49.76
C SER A 64 15.23 -9.60 49.22
N ARG A 65 16.12 -9.66 48.20
CA ARG A 65 17.32 -10.51 48.23
C ARG A 65 18.50 -9.87 47.46
N LYS A 66 19.73 -10.18 47.89
CA LYS A 66 21.00 -9.54 47.45
C LYS A 66 21.88 -10.50 46.62
N LYS A 67 22.96 -9.93 46.04
CA LYS A 67 24.16 -10.57 45.43
C LYS A 67 23.96 -11.03 43.97
N LYS A 68 24.98 -11.03 43.10
CA LYS A 68 26.46 -10.98 43.33
C LYS A 68 27.20 -10.32 42.14
N LEU A 69 28.47 -9.93 42.35
CA LEU A 69 29.48 -9.69 41.31
C LEU A 69 30.61 -10.74 41.50
N PHE A 70 31.77 -10.82 40.83
CA PHE A 70 32.61 -10.00 39.91
C PHE A 70 33.66 -11.00 39.29
N PRO A 71 34.66 -10.65 38.46
CA PRO A 71 34.85 -9.53 37.52
C PRO A 71 35.40 -9.96 36.11
N GLY A 72 35.61 -8.96 35.24
CA GLY A 72 36.72 -8.77 34.26
C GLY A 72 37.43 -9.93 33.51
N ASN A 73 37.46 -9.82 32.17
CA ASN A 73 38.69 -9.61 31.37
C ASN A 73 38.35 -9.48 29.87
N GLY A 74 39.28 -8.93 29.06
CA GLY A 74 39.12 -8.79 27.61
C GLY A 74 40.41 -9.06 26.84
N VAL A 75 40.28 -9.52 25.59
CA VAL A 75 41.37 -9.73 24.60
C VAL A 75 40.85 -9.38 23.20
N THR A 76 41.75 -8.97 22.30
CA THR A 76 41.49 -8.52 20.93
C THR A 76 41.06 -9.64 19.97
N GLY A 77 40.30 -9.30 18.91
CA GLY A 77 39.90 -10.21 17.85
C GLY A 77 39.64 -9.50 16.52
N LYS A 78 40.36 -9.91 15.46
CA LYS A 78 40.46 -9.28 14.13
C LYS A 78 39.13 -9.09 13.39
N SER A 79 39.11 -8.09 12.49
CA SER A 79 38.19 -7.98 11.36
C SER A 79 38.38 -9.11 10.34
N ASN A 80 37.28 -9.56 9.72
CA ASN A 80 37.12 -9.88 8.29
C ASN A 80 35.75 -10.55 8.06
N GLY A 81 35.19 -10.39 6.85
CA GLY A 81 34.00 -11.12 6.38
C GLY A 81 32.82 -10.21 6.08
N ASP A 82 32.50 -10.07 4.79
CA ASP A 82 31.19 -9.65 4.33
C ASP A 82 30.11 -10.66 4.74
N ASP A 83 28.90 -10.19 5.02
CA ASP A 83 27.68 -10.93 4.68
C ASP A 83 26.50 -9.95 4.58
N GLY A 84 25.74 -10.00 3.49
CA GLY A 84 24.59 -9.14 3.26
C GLY A 84 23.42 -9.54 4.15
N GLY A 85 23.19 -8.80 5.24
CA GLY A 85 22.20 -9.14 6.27
C GLY A 85 20.75 -9.01 5.82
N ILE A 86 20.22 -10.03 5.13
CA ILE A 86 18.79 -10.16 4.81
C ILE A 86 17.98 -10.25 6.12
N TYR A 87 17.11 -9.27 6.37
CA TYR A 87 16.20 -9.28 7.53
C TYR A 87 14.74 -9.44 7.11
N ILE A 88 14.20 -10.64 7.36
CA ILE A 88 12.75 -10.84 7.40
C ILE A 88 12.17 -9.96 8.53
N VAL A 89 11.30 -9.03 8.17
CA VAL A 89 10.46 -8.25 9.09
C VAL A 89 9.04 -8.80 8.99
N SER A 90 8.37 -8.94 10.13
CA SER A 90 6.97 -9.35 10.24
C SER A 90 6.13 -8.17 10.70
N ASP A 91 4.85 -8.12 10.29
CA ASP A 91 3.87 -7.06 10.62
C ASP A 91 3.46 -6.98 12.12
N SER A 92 4.44 -6.91 13.01
CA SER A 92 4.22 -6.69 14.44
C SER A 92 5.45 -6.05 15.06
N GLY A 93 5.28 -4.82 15.58
CA GLY A 93 6.30 -4.07 16.31
C GLY A 93 6.66 -4.75 17.64
N ASP A 94 7.55 -5.73 17.57
CA ASP A 94 8.01 -6.57 18.68
C ASP A 94 9.51 -6.32 18.88
N SER A 95 9.91 -5.86 20.07
CA SER A 95 11.22 -5.20 20.26
C SER A 95 12.41 -6.14 20.02
N SER A 96 13.54 -5.57 19.57
CA SER A 96 14.78 -6.31 19.24
C SER A 96 15.25 -7.26 20.35
N ARG A 97 15.07 -6.86 21.60
CA ARG A 97 15.37 -7.67 22.80
C ARG A 97 14.51 -8.93 22.87
N ALA A 98 13.20 -8.80 22.65
CA ALA A 98 12.27 -9.93 22.67
C ALA A 98 12.46 -10.89 21.49
N ARG A 99 13.11 -10.45 20.40
CA ARG A 99 13.55 -11.30 19.28
C ARG A 99 14.76 -12.17 19.66
N SER A 100 15.73 -11.61 20.39
CA SER A 100 16.93 -12.31 20.88
C SER A 100 16.60 -13.50 21.79
N ASP A 101 15.78 -13.27 22.83
CA ASP A 101 15.50 -14.29 23.85
C ASP A 101 14.75 -15.51 23.25
N ARG A 102 13.86 -15.27 22.29
CA ARG A 102 13.18 -16.33 21.52
C ARG A 102 14.15 -17.13 20.63
N MET A 103 15.19 -16.51 20.06
CA MET A 103 16.23 -17.25 19.31
C MET A 103 17.08 -18.14 20.24
N ALA A 104 17.45 -17.66 21.43
CA ALA A 104 18.19 -18.46 22.40
C ALA A 104 17.38 -19.71 22.83
N MET A 105 16.11 -19.52 23.16
CA MET A 105 15.16 -20.60 23.48
C MET A 105 15.01 -21.62 22.33
N ARG A 106 14.93 -21.15 21.07
CA ARG A 106 14.82 -22.02 19.88
C ARG A 106 16.10 -22.85 19.66
N LYS A 107 17.29 -22.24 19.80
CA LYS A 107 18.58 -22.96 19.71
C LYS A 107 18.69 -24.09 20.76
N HIS A 108 18.31 -23.82 22.01
CA HIS A 108 18.36 -24.84 23.07
C HIS A 108 17.39 -26.01 22.81
N ARG A 109 16.19 -25.74 22.29
CA ARG A 109 15.19 -26.77 21.95
C ARG A 109 15.66 -27.68 20.80
N VAL A 110 16.30 -27.12 19.76
CA VAL A 110 16.89 -27.90 18.65
C VAL A 110 18.04 -28.79 19.12
N HIS A 111 18.86 -28.34 20.07
CA HIS A 111 19.99 -29.12 20.56
C HIS A 111 19.56 -30.39 21.32
N ARG A 112 18.46 -30.33 22.09
CA ARG A 112 17.84 -31.52 22.72
C ARG A 112 17.23 -32.49 21.69
N SER A 113 16.69 -31.99 20.57
CA SER A 113 16.17 -32.84 19.49
C SER A 113 17.27 -33.67 18.81
N ARG A 114 18.39 -33.03 18.44
CA ARG A 114 19.52 -33.72 17.78
C ARG A 114 20.16 -34.82 18.64
N ALA A 115 20.14 -34.69 19.96
CA ALA A 115 20.65 -35.71 20.88
C ALA A 115 19.84 -37.04 20.85
N ARG A 116 18.55 -37.00 20.51
CA ARG A 116 17.67 -38.18 20.52
C ARG A 116 17.69 -39.02 19.22
N LYS A 117 18.37 -38.58 18.16
CA LYS A 117 18.36 -39.25 16.84
C LYS A 117 19.52 -40.23 16.57
N LYS A 118 20.22 -40.71 17.61
CA LYS A 118 21.43 -41.57 17.47
C LYS A 118 21.20 -43.09 17.64
N SER A 119 19.96 -43.59 17.61
CA SER A 119 19.67 -45.01 17.85
C SER A 119 18.44 -45.54 17.09
N ALA A 120 18.64 -45.98 15.84
CA ALA A 120 17.76 -46.89 15.07
C ALA A 120 18.57 -47.52 13.89
N PRO A 121 18.35 -48.80 13.52
CA PRO A 121 19.17 -49.51 12.52
C PRO A 121 18.65 -49.40 11.07
N LEU A 122 19.40 -50.02 10.14
CA LEU A 122 19.21 -49.98 8.69
C LEU A 122 17.91 -50.66 8.22
N ASN A 123 17.22 -50.04 7.25
CA ASN A 123 16.30 -50.73 6.32
C ASN A 123 16.06 -50.01 4.96
N GLY A 124 16.70 -48.86 4.71
CA GLY A 124 16.33 -47.99 3.57
C GLY A 124 16.82 -48.42 2.17
N LEU A 125 17.82 -49.30 2.07
CA LEU A 125 18.51 -49.54 0.79
C LEU A 125 17.67 -50.32 -0.24
N ALA A 126 16.82 -51.24 0.21
CA ALA A 126 15.97 -52.05 -0.67
C ALA A 126 14.87 -51.22 -1.38
N PHE A 127 14.34 -50.20 -0.70
CA PHE A 127 13.22 -49.40 -1.20
C PHE A 127 13.62 -48.52 -2.40
N CYS A 128 14.84 -47.97 -2.39
CA CYS A 128 15.37 -47.15 -3.48
C CYS A 128 15.57 -47.92 -4.79
N ILE A 129 15.92 -49.21 -4.70
CA ILE A 129 16.19 -50.05 -5.89
C ILE A 129 14.87 -50.37 -6.63
N LEU A 130 13.80 -50.68 -5.88
CA LEU A 130 12.48 -50.94 -6.45
C LEU A 130 11.89 -49.68 -7.12
N ALA A 131 11.98 -48.52 -6.46
CA ALA A 131 11.47 -47.26 -7.00
C ALA A 131 12.15 -46.86 -8.33
N GLY A 132 13.47 -47.08 -8.44
CA GLY A 132 14.21 -46.84 -9.68
C GLY A 132 13.75 -47.71 -10.86
N GLY A 133 13.49 -49.00 -10.62
CA GLY A 133 13.01 -49.93 -11.64
C GLY A 133 11.64 -49.53 -12.22
N CYS A 134 10.71 -49.13 -11.36
CA CYS A 134 9.37 -48.68 -11.77
C CYS A 134 9.42 -47.43 -12.67
N PHE A 135 10.31 -46.47 -12.38
CA PHE A 135 10.43 -45.25 -13.16
C PHE A 135 10.95 -45.51 -14.59
N VAL A 136 11.95 -46.38 -14.74
CA VAL A 136 12.50 -46.76 -16.07
C VAL A 136 11.45 -47.51 -16.90
N MET A 137 10.69 -48.42 -16.28
CA MET A 137 9.57 -49.13 -16.95
C MET A 137 8.49 -48.17 -17.45
N TYR A 138 8.11 -47.17 -16.63
CA TYR A 138 7.13 -46.16 -17.02
C TYR A 138 7.60 -45.32 -18.22
N LEU A 139 8.88 -44.93 -18.22
CA LEU A 139 9.47 -44.10 -19.28
C LEU A 139 9.59 -44.87 -20.61
N LEU A 140 9.90 -46.16 -20.58
CA LEU A 140 9.89 -47.04 -21.76
C LEU A 140 8.47 -47.25 -22.32
N LEU A 141 7.47 -47.48 -21.47
CA LEU A 141 6.06 -47.57 -21.88
C LEU A 141 5.58 -46.27 -22.55
N PHE A 142 5.97 -45.11 -22.01
CA PHE A 142 5.64 -43.80 -22.58
C PHE A 142 6.24 -43.63 -23.98
N LEU A 143 7.52 -43.99 -24.16
CA LEU A 143 8.21 -43.92 -25.46
C LEU A 143 7.63 -44.88 -26.51
N ILE A 144 7.14 -46.06 -26.10
CA ILE A 144 6.48 -47.03 -26.99
C ILE A 144 5.10 -46.51 -27.42
N LEU A 145 4.31 -45.98 -26.49
CA LEU A 145 2.97 -45.44 -26.78
C LEU A 145 3.01 -44.26 -27.76
N PHE A 146 4.00 -43.37 -27.65
CA PHE A 146 4.15 -42.22 -28.56
C PHE A 146 4.77 -42.56 -29.93
N ARG A 147 5.27 -43.79 -30.14
CA ARG A 147 5.88 -44.21 -31.41
C ARG A 147 4.89 -44.79 -32.42
N ASN A 148 3.68 -45.15 -31.98
CA ASN A 148 2.68 -45.88 -32.78
C ASN A 148 1.40 -45.07 -33.07
N ILE A 149 1.47 -43.74 -33.12
CA ILE A 149 0.34 -42.86 -33.47
C ILE A 149 0.46 -42.44 -34.95
N PRO A 150 -0.44 -42.88 -35.86
CA PRO A 150 -0.48 -42.42 -37.25
C PRO A 150 -0.95 -40.96 -37.37
N ASP A 151 -0.80 -40.39 -38.56
CA ASP A 151 -0.89 -38.94 -38.82
C ASP A 151 -2.14 -38.24 -38.27
N GLY A 152 -1.89 -37.10 -37.61
CA GLY A 152 -2.90 -36.26 -36.97
C GLY A 152 -2.57 -34.77 -37.09
N GLU A 153 -2.50 -34.24 -38.33
CA GLU A 153 -2.28 -32.82 -38.60
C GLU A 153 -3.51 -31.94 -38.25
N ALA A 154 -3.80 -31.75 -36.96
CA ALA A 154 -4.55 -30.59 -36.48
C ALA A 154 -4.31 -30.34 -34.98
N ARG A 155 -4.04 -29.06 -34.60
CA ARG A 155 -3.99 -28.56 -33.22
C ARG A 155 -2.95 -29.23 -32.29
N GLY A 156 -1.69 -28.82 -32.43
CA GLY A 156 -0.61 -29.10 -31.46
C GLY A 156 0.45 -27.99 -31.44
N MET A 157 1.18 -27.83 -30.31
CA MET A 157 2.04 -26.67 -30.04
C MET A 157 3.09 -26.34 -31.12
N ARG A 158 3.54 -27.32 -31.93
CA ARG A 158 4.49 -27.09 -33.04
C ARG A 158 3.98 -26.06 -34.05
N GLY A 159 2.67 -26.02 -34.32
CA GLY A 159 2.06 -25.02 -35.20
C GLY A 159 2.06 -23.60 -34.63
N LEU A 160 1.93 -23.48 -33.30
CA LEU A 160 2.03 -22.21 -32.59
C LEU A 160 3.48 -21.69 -32.62
N VAL A 161 4.45 -22.55 -32.31
CA VAL A 161 5.89 -22.24 -32.38
C VAL A 161 6.29 -21.79 -33.79
N LYS A 162 5.78 -22.46 -34.86
CA LYS A 162 6.04 -22.07 -36.25
C LYS A 162 5.51 -20.66 -36.55
N LYS A 163 4.24 -20.37 -36.25
CA LYS A 163 3.64 -19.02 -36.44
C LYS A 163 4.38 -17.94 -35.64
N THR A 164 4.80 -18.23 -34.41
CA THR A 164 5.60 -17.29 -33.61
C THR A 164 6.97 -17.02 -34.23
N LYS A 165 7.68 -18.05 -34.72
CA LYS A 165 8.98 -17.90 -35.41
C LYS A 165 8.84 -17.07 -36.69
N GLU A 166 7.77 -17.27 -37.45
CA GLU A 166 7.44 -16.48 -38.65
C GLU A 166 7.03 -15.03 -38.32
N ARG A 167 6.45 -14.76 -37.14
CA ARG A 167 6.14 -13.39 -36.67
C ARG A 167 7.44 -12.68 -36.24
N VAL A 168 8.29 -13.34 -35.46
CA VAL A 168 9.60 -12.80 -35.02
C VAL A 168 10.54 -12.52 -36.20
N ASN A 169 10.60 -13.39 -37.21
CA ASN A 169 11.43 -13.15 -38.39
C ASN A 169 10.95 -11.94 -39.21
N ARG A 170 9.63 -11.75 -39.39
CA ARG A 170 9.08 -10.54 -40.05
C ARG A 170 9.38 -9.25 -39.28
N ILE A 171 9.44 -9.31 -37.95
CA ILE A 171 9.85 -8.19 -37.10
C ILE A 171 11.36 -7.90 -37.30
N ARG A 172 12.22 -8.94 -37.29
CA ARG A 172 13.67 -8.78 -37.56
C ARG A 172 13.96 -8.18 -38.94
N GLU A 173 13.26 -8.58 -40.00
CA GLU A 173 13.46 -8.00 -41.33
C GLU A 173 12.93 -6.56 -41.47
N LYS A 174 11.94 -6.14 -40.66
CA LYS A 174 11.60 -4.71 -40.52
C LYS A 174 12.77 -3.92 -39.91
N PHE A 175 13.37 -4.42 -38.82
CA PHE A 175 14.47 -3.74 -38.13
C PHE A 175 15.79 -3.66 -38.94
N LYS A 176 15.99 -4.50 -39.96
CA LYS A 176 17.17 -4.42 -40.84
C LYS A 176 17.13 -3.29 -41.87
N LYS A 177 15.99 -2.65 -42.12
CA LYS A 177 15.81 -1.73 -43.27
C LYS A 177 16.04 -0.24 -42.99
N HIS A 178 16.60 0.12 -41.84
CA HIS A 178 17.03 1.49 -41.54
C HIS A 178 18.50 1.54 -41.06
N PRO A 179 19.48 1.61 -41.96
CA PRO A 179 20.79 2.19 -41.64
C PRO A 179 20.65 3.71 -41.46
N LYS A 180 21.51 4.29 -40.61
CA LYS A 180 21.64 5.76 -40.48
C LYS A 180 22.49 6.32 -41.64
N ASN A 181 22.11 7.51 -42.10
CA ASN A 181 22.87 8.61 -42.75
C ASN A 181 21.81 9.50 -43.43
N ASP A 182 21.74 10.82 -43.29
CA ASP A 182 22.83 11.81 -43.26
C ASP A 182 22.55 13.00 -42.32
N VAL A 183 23.57 13.86 -42.18
CA VAL A 183 23.51 15.22 -41.60
C VAL A 183 23.68 16.22 -42.77
N ASP A 184 23.41 17.52 -42.55
CA ASP A 184 23.61 18.63 -43.49
C ASP A 184 22.64 18.74 -44.69
N ALA A 185 21.41 19.25 -44.48
CA ALA A 185 20.63 19.95 -45.52
C ALA A 185 19.43 20.80 -44.98
N VAL A 186 19.62 21.74 -44.05
CA VAL A 186 18.55 22.72 -43.66
C VAL A 186 19.05 24.16 -43.74
N GLN A 187 19.30 24.64 -44.96
CA GLN A 187 19.40 26.08 -45.23
C GLN A 187 19.05 26.39 -46.70
N LYS A 188 18.27 27.46 -46.92
CA LYS A 188 17.55 27.82 -48.17
C LYS A 188 16.35 26.86 -48.40
N ARG A 189 15.13 27.32 -48.68
CA ARG A 189 14.69 28.58 -49.33
C ARG A 189 13.40 29.15 -48.71
N ASN A 190 13.38 30.46 -48.46
CA ASN A 190 12.20 31.32 -48.62
C ASN A 190 12.42 32.18 -49.86
N THR A 191 11.39 32.43 -50.69
CA THR A 191 11.10 33.65 -51.51
C THR A 191 10.13 33.33 -52.67
N LEU A 192 9.43 34.37 -53.15
CA LEU A 192 8.43 34.40 -54.25
C LEU A 192 7.08 33.76 -53.83
N GLU A 193 5.91 34.45 -53.82
CA GLU A 193 5.25 35.40 -54.77
C GLU A 193 4.62 34.66 -55.98
N ASP A 194 3.41 34.97 -56.47
CA ASP A 194 2.62 36.22 -56.30
C ASP A 194 1.07 36.10 -56.51
N THR A 195 0.33 37.14 -56.10
CA THR A 195 -1.05 37.64 -56.44
C THR A 195 -2.23 36.76 -56.94
N ALA A 196 -3.46 37.01 -56.41
CA ALA A 196 -4.68 37.41 -57.17
C ALA A 196 -5.98 37.59 -56.31
N ASP A 197 -6.64 38.74 -56.44
CA ASP A 197 -7.88 39.21 -55.78
C ASP A 197 -9.18 38.77 -56.55
N VAL A 198 -10.48 38.89 -56.17
CA VAL A 198 -11.38 39.39 -55.06
C VAL A 198 -12.81 38.78 -55.32
N PRO A 199 -13.97 39.07 -54.63
CA PRO A 199 -14.32 39.92 -53.46
C PRO A 199 -15.27 39.28 -52.38
N GLU A 200 -15.76 40.13 -51.46
CA GLU A 200 -17.06 40.24 -50.73
C GLU A 200 -18.28 39.35 -51.15
N SER A 201 -19.34 39.05 -50.36
CA SER A 201 -19.86 39.26 -48.96
C SER A 201 -21.42 39.06 -49.03
N PRO A 202 -22.29 39.00 -47.96
CA PRO A 202 -22.14 38.83 -46.50
C PRO A 202 -23.04 37.70 -45.88
N ILE A 203 -23.19 37.74 -44.54
CA ILE A 203 -24.31 37.25 -43.67
C ILE A 203 -24.11 35.90 -42.92
N ALA A 204 -23.74 36.07 -41.64
CA ALA A 204 -24.11 35.34 -40.42
C ALA A 204 -24.55 33.85 -40.46
N ASP A 205 -23.84 33.05 -39.65
CA ASP A 205 -24.41 32.65 -38.35
C ASP A 205 -23.29 32.45 -37.30
N VAL A 206 -23.47 32.94 -36.07
CA VAL A 206 -22.41 32.92 -35.02
C VAL A 206 -22.76 31.92 -33.92
N VAL A 207 -22.42 30.65 -34.15
CA VAL A 207 -22.26 29.68 -33.06
C VAL A 207 -20.81 29.75 -32.58
N ALA A 208 -20.60 30.43 -31.46
CA ALA A 208 -19.27 30.57 -30.86
C ALA A 208 -18.81 29.22 -30.27
N VAL A 209 -18.11 28.42 -31.09
CA VAL A 209 -17.30 27.30 -30.61
C VAL A 209 -16.19 27.88 -29.73
N VAL A 210 -16.29 27.68 -28.41
CA VAL A 210 -15.27 28.12 -27.46
C VAL A 210 -14.05 27.20 -27.60
N ASP A 211 -13.04 27.69 -28.32
CA ASP A 211 -11.73 27.07 -28.44
C ASP A 211 -11.08 26.92 -27.04
N PRO A 212 -10.69 25.71 -26.60
CA PRO A 212 -10.09 25.50 -25.30
C PRO A 212 -8.74 26.22 -25.07
N GLU A 213 -8.03 26.66 -26.12
CA GLU A 213 -6.63 27.12 -25.98
C GLU A 213 -6.49 28.65 -25.74
N THR A 214 -7.55 29.45 -25.82
CA THR A 214 -7.44 30.93 -25.85
C THR A 214 -7.78 31.66 -24.55
N MET A 215 -7.04 31.39 -23.46
CA MET A 215 -6.68 32.44 -22.46
C MET A 215 -5.34 32.13 -21.78
N ALA A 216 -4.26 32.72 -22.32
CA ALA A 216 -2.92 32.59 -21.76
C ALA A 216 -2.71 33.51 -20.55
N ASN A 217 -2.66 32.92 -19.36
CA ASN A 217 -2.21 33.53 -18.11
C ASN A 217 -1.20 32.56 -17.47
N PRO A 218 0.05 32.94 -17.14
CA PRO A 218 1.15 31.99 -16.87
C PRO A 218 1.13 31.33 -15.47
N LYS A 219 0.00 30.74 -15.11
CA LYS A 219 -0.17 29.70 -14.08
C LYS A 219 -1.20 28.72 -14.61
N SER A 220 -0.92 27.42 -14.61
CA SER A 220 -1.90 26.45 -15.10
C SER A 220 -3.22 26.60 -14.32
N PRO A 221 -4.37 26.62 -15.01
CA PRO A 221 -5.65 26.47 -14.33
C PRO A 221 -5.65 25.14 -13.56
N VAL A 222 -6.42 25.11 -12.47
CA VAL A 222 -6.79 23.84 -11.83
C VAL A 222 -7.53 23.00 -12.89
N PRO A 223 -7.12 21.75 -13.17
CA PRO A 223 -7.77 20.94 -14.19
C PRO A 223 -9.25 20.70 -13.86
N ILE A 224 -10.08 20.51 -14.89
CA ILE A 224 -11.47 20.12 -14.69
C ILE A 224 -11.50 18.63 -14.29
N GLY A 225 -12.19 18.31 -13.22
CA GLY A 225 -12.47 16.93 -12.82
C GLY A 225 -13.58 16.29 -13.65
N VAL A 226 -13.50 14.98 -13.86
CA VAL A 226 -14.44 14.22 -14.71
C VAL A 226 -15.12 13.14 -13.88
N TRP A 227 -16.44 13.03 -14.00
CA TRP A 227 -17.22 11.99 -13.32
C TRP A 227 -18.48 11.58 -14.10
N PRO A 228 -18.83 10.29 -14.17
CA PRO A 228 -17.94 9.15 -13.93
C PRO A 228 -16.83 9.12 -15.00
N VAL A 229 -15.75 8.42 -14.73
CA VAL A 229 -14.62 8.27 -15.67
C VAL A 229 -13.94 6.93 -15.44
N SER A 230 -13.52 6.27 -16.51
CA SER A 230 -12.65 5.10 -16.45
C SER A 230 -11.39 5.35 -17.27
N ILE A 231 -10.23 4.86 -16.82
CA ILE A 231 -8.98 4.95 -17.60
C ILE A 231 -9.06 4.21 -18.94
N ARG A 232 -10.03 3.30 -19.09
CA ARG A 232 -10.33 2.57 -20.34
C ARG A 232 -10.94 3.47 -21.43
N ASP A 233 -11.50 4.61 -21.04
CA ASP A 233 -12.08 5.61 -21.93
C ASP A 233 -11.07 6.73 -22.28
N GLU A 234 -9.81 6.58 -21.84
CA GLU A 234 -8.75 7.60 -21.97
C GLU A 234 -7.64 7.21 -22.96
N ASP A 235 -8.02 6.57 -24.07
CA ASP A 235 -7.14 6.28 -25.20
C ASP A 235 -6.29 7.50 -25.59
N GLY A 236 -4.96 7.32 -25.63
CA GLY A 236 -4.00 8.38 -25.96
C GLY A 236 -3.61 9.34 -24.82
N LYS A 237 -4.25 9.29 -23.63
CA LYS A 237 -3.87 10.11 -22.46
C LYS A 237 -2.81 9.47 -21.54
N PHE A 238 -2.12 8.45 -22.03
CA PHE A 238 -0.98 7.84 -21.35
C PHE A 238 0.32 8.59 -21.66
N GLU A 239 1.36 8.38 -20.86
CA GLU A 239 2.73 8.82 -21.12
C GLU A 239 3.72 7.71 -20.80
N ASP A 240 4.82 7.63 -21.56
CA ASP A 240 5.88 6.65 -21.34
C ASP A 240 6.87 7.20 -20.31
N ILE A 241 6.80 6.69 -19.07
CA ILE A 241 7.79 6.98 -18.03
C ILE A 241 8.92 5.96 -18.06
N LYS A 242 10.10 6.35 -17.60
CA LYS A 242 11.17 5.38 -17.30
C LYS A 242 10.87 4.64 -15.99
N HIS A 243 10.97 3.32 -16.01
CA HIS A 243 10.86 2.49 -14.82
C HIS A 243 12.07 2.71 -13.88
N PRO A 244 11.88 3.23 -12.64
CA PRO A 244 12.98 3.74 -11.81
C PRO A 244 13.93 2.66 -11.27
N GLY A 245 13.54 1.38 -11.33
CA GLY A 245 14.42 0.25 -11.03
C GLY A 245 15.54 -0.02 -12.03
N PHE A 246 15.51 0.54 -13.26
CA PHE A 246 16.56 0.32 -14.27
C PHE A 246 17.53 1.51 -14.36
N ASP A 247 18.71 1.30 -14.95
CA ASP A 247 19.79 2.30 -15.05
C ASP A 247 19.73 3.14 -16.33
N ASP A 248 20.46 4.25 -16.36
CA ASP A 248 20.59 5.11 -17.53
C ASP A 248 21.37 4.42 -18.65
N GLY A 249 20.74 4.35 -19.84
CA GLY A 249 21.14 3.47 -20.94
C GLY A 249 20.33 2.17 -21.08
N ASN A 250 19.53 1.79 -20.08
CA ASN A 250 18.50 0.74 -20.21
C ASN A 250 17.11 1.37 -20.22
N ASP A 251 16.60 1.64 -21.42
CA ASP A 251 15.33 2.34 -21.65
C ASP A 251 14.12 1.39 -21.53
N PHE A 252 13.95 0.81 -20.35
CA PHE A 252 12.69 0.16 -19.98
C PHE A 252 11.65 1.24 -19.69
N LEU A 253 10.90 1.60 -20.74
CA LEU A 253 9.76 2.50 -20.67
C LEU A 253 8.49 1.75 -20.28
N MET A 254 7.65 2.42 -19.49
CA MET A 254 6.31 1.98 -19.12
C MET A 254 5.30 3.05 -19.52
N SER A 255 4.33 2.67 -20.36
CA SER A 255 3.16 3.51 -20.58
C SER A 255 2.29 3.49 -19.33
N VAL A 256 2.12 4.66 -18.71
CA VAL A 256 1.27 4.89 -17.52
C VAL A 256 0.24 5.97 -17.82
N PRO A 257 -0.90 6.01 -17.10
CA PRO A 257 -1.80 7.15 -17.17
C PRO A 257 -1.06 8.45 -16.81
N ARG A 258 -1.40 9.56 -17.46
CA ARG A 258 -0.93 10.89 -17.02
C ARG A 258 -1.55 11.25 -15.66
N PHE A 259 -0.85 12.09 -14.90
CA PHE A 259 -1.48 12.76 -13.76
C PHE A 259 -2.62 13.66 -14.26
N TRP A 260 -3.71 13.74 -13.49
CA TRP A 260 -4.80 14.68 -13.77
C TRP A 260 -4.34 16.15 -13.74
N ALA A 261 -3.36 16.45 -12.87
CA ALA A 261 -2.59 17.70 -12.91
C ALA A 261 -1.12 17.40 -13.24
N ASN A 262 -0.65 17.82 -14.41
CA ASN A 262 0.73 17.61 -14.85
C ASN A 262 1.74 18.36 -13.96
N ASP A 263 1.36 19.55 -13.48
CA ASP A 263 2.11 20.36 -12.52
C ASP A 263 1.32 20.55 -11.20
N PRO A 264 1.61 19.75 -10.17
CA PRO A 264 1.14 19.94 -8.80
C PRO A 264 1.46 21.31 -8.22
N VAL A 265 2.60 21.91 -8.58
CA VAL A 265 3.07 23.18 -8.02
C VAL A 265 2.19 24.33 -8.51
N ALA A 266 1.67 24.26 -9.74
CA ALA A 266 0.67 25.20 -10.22
C ALA A 266 -0.63 25.18 -9.38
N ILE A 267 -1.00 24.08 -8.72
CA ILE A 267 -2.19 24.04 -7.85
C ILE A 267 -1.95 24.89 -6.59
N HIS A 268 -0.89 24.61 -5.83
CA HIS A 268 -0.64 25.29 -4.55
C HIS A 268 0.21 26.56 -4.66
N GLU A 269 0.77 26.87 -5.84
CA GLU A 269 1.62 28.04 -6.14
C GLU A 269 2.79 28.25 -5.15
N ASN A 270 3.31 27.15 -4.59
CA ASN A 270 4.29 27.13 -3.49
C ASN A 270 3.93 27.98 -2.24
N LYS A 271 2.63 28.20 -2.00
CA LYS A 271 2.08 28.96 -0.87
C LYS A 271 0.85 28.23 -0.30
N LEU A 272 0.17 28.85 0.67
CA LEU A 272 -1.13 28.35 1.13
C LEU A 272 -2.19 28.63 0.06
N MET A 273 -2.97 27.61 -0.30
CA MET A 273 -4.12 27.77 -1.20
C MET A 273 -5.20 28.63 -0.54
N SER A 274 -5.91 29.45 -1.31
CA SER A 274 -7.18 30.01 -0.85
C SER A 274 -8.24 28.92 -0.78
N ARG A 275 -9.23 29.06 0.12
CA ARG A 275 -10.36 28.11 0.23
C ARG A 275 -11.06 27.89 -1.11
N GLU A 276 -11.33 28.97 -1.85
CA GLU A 276 -11.89 28.93 -3.20
C GLU A 276 -11.06 28.06 -4.17
N ARG A 277 -9.72 28.16 -4.15
CA ARG A 277 -8.85 27.39 -5.05
C ARG A 277 -8.78 25.93 -4.65
N ALA A 278 -8.60 25.65 -3.36
CA ALA A 278 -8.57 24.29 -2.83
C ALA A 278 -9.89 23.56 -3.13
N LEU A 279 -11.03 24.21 -2.86
CA LEU A 279 -12.36 23.66 -3.05
C LEU A 279 -12.94 23.91 -4.45
N SER A 280 -12.16 24.39 -5.41
CA SER A 280 -12.47 24.22 -6.84
C SER A 280 -12.25 22.76 -7.28
N ILE A 281 -11.45 22.00 -6.53
CA ILE A 281 -11.18 20.58 -6.76
C ILE A 281 -12.27 19.73 -6.10
N GLY A 282 -13.19 19.21 -6.91
CA GLY A 282 -14.13 18.18 -6.49
C GLY A 282 -15.31 17.97 -7.44
N THR A 283 -15.55 16.72 -7.81
CA THR A 283 -16.73 16.32 -8.59
C THR A 283 -17.90 15.84 -7.72
N CYS A 284 -19.12 16.04 -8.21
CA CYS A 284 -20.33 15.37 -7.71
C CYS A 284 -20.74 14.20 -8.61
N ILE A 285 -21.58 13.29 -8.08
CA ILE A 285 -22.28 12.29 -8.89
C ILE A 285 -23.27 12.92 -9.89
N THR A 286 -23.91 14.05 -9.56
CA THR A 286 -24.79 14.77 -10.48
C THR A 286 -24.09 15.98 -11.13
N PRO A 287 -24.23 16.19 -12.45
CA PRO A 287 -23.69 17.36 -13.12
C PRO A 287 -24.44 18.63 -12.70
N ASP A 288 -23.75 19.77 -12.74
CA ASP A 288 -24.37 21.08 -12.54
C ASP A 288 -25.37 21.37 -13.67
N PRO A 289 -26.60 21.83 -13.34
CA PRO A 289 -27.66 22.00 -14.34
C PRO A 289 -27.43 23.16 -15.32
N ASN A 290 -26.47 24.05 -15.07
CA ASN A 290 -26.20 25.23 -15.91
C ASN A 290 -25.04 24.98 -16.87
N THR A 291 -24.03 24.23 -16.43
CA THR A 291 -22.77 23.97 -17.15
C THR A 291 -22.63 22.54 -17.67
N GLY A 292 -23.47 21.62 -17.20
CA GLY A 292 -23.38 20.18 -17.50
C GLY A 292 -22.15 19.48 -16.89
N ARG A 293 -21.38 20.15 -16.03
CA ARG A 293 -20.11 19.64 -15.48
C ARG A 293 -20.30 19.04 -14.10
N ASN A 294 -19.65 17.90 -13.85
CA ASN A 294 -19.61 17.30 -12.52
C ASN A 294 -18.66 18.01 -11.57
N THR A 295 -17.62 18.72 -12.07
CA THR A 295 -16.79 19.60 -11.22
C THR A 295 -17.62 20.76 -10.71
N ARG A 296 -17.95 20.71 -9.42
CA ARG A 296 -18.80 21.69 -8.73
C ARG A 296 -18.13 22.28 -7.49
N GLY A 297 -17.03 21.67 -7.03
CA GLY A 297 -16.29 22.17 -5.89
C GLY A 297 -17.18 22.29 -4.63
N ASP A 298 -16.92 23.28 -3.79
CA ASP A 298 -17.66 23.55 -2.54
C ASP A 298 -19.21 23.55 -2.70
N ALA A 299 -19.73 23.91 -3.89
CA ALA A 299 -21.15 23.85 -4.24
C ALA A 299 -21.71 22.41 -4.46
N CYS A 300 -20.91 21.39 -4.15
CA CYS A 300 -21.31 19.98 -4.19
C CYS A 300 -21.95 19.53 -2.87
N PRO A 301 -23.23 19.09 -2.87
CA PRO A 301 -23.90 18.53 -1.69
C PRO A 301 -23.14 17.33 -1.12
N VAL A 302 -23.01 17.25 0.20
CA VAL A 302 -22.10 16.31 0.89
C VAL A 302 -22.39 14.83 0.59
N ASN A 303 -23.66 14.50 0.29
CA ASN A 303 -24.09 13.18 -0.17
C ASN A 303 -23.72 12.88 -1.64
N GLU A 304 -23.58 13.90 -2.49
CA GLU A 304 -23.21 13.76 -3.90
C GLU A 304 -21.70 13.79 -4.16
N ARG A 305 -20.90 14.29 -3.21
CA ARG A 305 -19.44 14.39 -3.32
C ARG A 305 -18.78 13.02 -3.54
N THR A 306 -17.95 12.91 -4.56
CA THR A 306 -17.33 11.63 -4.99
C THR A 306 -16.08 11.27 -4.20
N ILE A 307 -15.75 9.98 -4.18
CA ILE A 307 -14.59 9.42 -3.46
C ILE A 307 -13.75 8.60 -4.42
N PHE A 308 -12.47 8.95 -4.60
CA PHE A 308 -11.48 8.10 -5.25
C PHE A 308 -10.75 7.24 -4.22
N VAL A 309 -10.75 5.93 -4.38
CA VAL A 309 -10.05 4.97 -3.52
C VAL A 309 -8.86 4.39 -4.28
N ALA A 310 -7.65 4.78 -3.92
CA ALA A 310 -6.41 4.22 -4.46
C ALA A 310 -5.94 3.01 -3.65
N ILE A 311 -5.67 1.91 -4.35
CA ILE A 311 -5.13 0.66 -3.79
C ILE A 311 -3.86 0.26 -4.54
N ALA A 312 -2.79 -0.04 -3.80
CA ALA A 312 -1.61 -0.71 -4.33
C ALA A 312 -1.62 -2.18 -3.92
N SER A 313 -1.67 -3.08 -4.89
CA SER A 313 -1.64 -4.54 -4.73
C SER A 313 -0.30 -5.09 -5.20
N TYR A 314 0.24 -6.06 -4.46
CA TYR A 314 1.34 -6.91 -4.92
C TYR A 314 1.00 -8.35 -4.57
N ARG A 315 0.62 -9.13 -5.59
CA ARG A 315 0.29 -10.56 -5.49
C ARG A 315 -0.70 -10.92 -4.36
N ASP A 316 -1.56 -9.98 -3.95
CA ASP A 316 -2.43 -10.14 -2.77
C ASP A 316 -3.85 -10.58 -3.17
N TYR A 317 -4.15 -11.85 -2.88
CA TYR A 317 -5.44 -12.47 -3.18
C TYR A 317 -6.65 -11.79 -2.50
N GLN A 318 -6.43 -10.98 -1.46
CA GLN A 318 -7.49 -10.25 -0.75
C GLN A 318 -7.86 -8.92 -1.41
N CYS A 319 -7.11 -8.47 -2.43
CA CYS A 319 -7.35 -7.19 -3.11
C CYS A 319 -8.81 -7.06 -3.60
N ARG A 320 -9.30 -8.06 -4.32
CA ARG A 320 -10.70 -8.19 -4.76
C ARG A 320 -11.73 -8.12 -3.61
N ASP A 321 -11.40 -8.63 -2.43
CA ASP A 321 -12.27 -8.59 -1.26
C ASP A 321 -12.28 -7.21 -0.60
N THR A 322 -11.15 -6.49 -0.63
CA THR A 322 -11.07 -5.08 -0.24
C THR A 322 -11.95 -4.23 -1.16
N VAL A 323 -11.78 -4.34 -2.49
CA VAL A 323 -12.60 -3.63 -3.50
C VAL A 323 -14.09 -3.96 -3.32
N ARG A 324 -14.43 -5.25 -3.19
CA ARG A 324 -15.80 -5.73 -2.92
C ARG A 324 -16.38 -5.11 -1.64
N SER A 325 -15.59 -5.03 -0.57
CA SER A 325 -16.04 -4.46 0.71
C SER A 325 -16.27 -2.94 0.64
N ALA A 326 -15.42 -2.20 -0.09
CA ALA A 326 -15.58 -0.76 -0.27
C ALA A 326 -16.94 -0.39 -0.88
N PHE A 327 -17.40 -1.14 -1.90
CA PHE A 327 -18.73 -0.95 -2.47
C PHE A 327 -19.85 -1.54 -1.60
N SER A 328 -19.75 -2.80 -1.17
CA SER A 328 -20.85 -3.47 -0.44
C SER A 328 -21.13 -2.91 0.96
N ALA A 329 -20.16 -2.22 1.56
CA ALA A 329 -20.31 -1.59 2.86
C ALA A 329 -20.65 -0.08 2.78
N ALA A 330 -20.61 0.53 1.59
CA ALA A 330 -20.99 1.94 1.43
C ALA A 330 -22.51 2.14 1.58
N ALA A 331 -22.91 3.31 2.06
CA ALA A 331 -24.29 3.79 1.94
C ALA A 331 -24.58 4.34 0.54
N HIS A 332 -23.57 4.93 -0.11
CA HIS A 332 -23.64 5.50 -1.46
C HIS A 332 -22.56 4.91 -2.38
N PRO A 333 -22.65 3.63 -2.79
CA PRO A 333 -21.68 3.01 -3.70
C PRO A 333 -21.57 3.73 -5.06
N GLU A 334 -22.59 4.46 -5.49
CA GLU A 334 -22.63 5.24 -6.73
C GLU A 334 -21.66 6.44 -6.78
N ARG A 335 -21.06 6.84 -5.65
CA ARG A 335 -20.09 7.95 -5.58
C ARG A 335 -18.63 7.52 -5.41
N ILE A 336 -18.36 6.21 -5.35
CA ILE A 336 -17.02 5.65 -5.15
C ILE A 336 -16.44 5.21 -6.50
N ARG A 337 -15.20 5.61 -6.82
CA ARG A 337 -14.39 4.96 -7.87
C ARG A 337 -13.14 4.38 -7.23
N VAL A 338 -12.79 3.15 -7.61
CA VAL A 338 -11.62 2.45 -7.09
C VAL A 338 -10.58 2.34 -8.20
N GLY A 339 -9.38 2.88 -7.96
CA GLY A 339 -8.23 2.75 -8.83
C GLY A 339 -7.20 1.84 -8.19
N VAL A 340 -6.88 0.74 -8.87
CA VAL A 340 -5.95 -0.28 -8.37
C VAL A 340 -4.72 -0.35 -9.25
N VAL A 341 -3.55 -0.41 -8.62
CA VAL A 341 -2.29 -0.82 -9.29
C VAL A 341 -1.99 -2.24 -8.85
N ASP A 342 -2.18 -3.19 -9.76
CA ASP A 342 -2.23 -4.61 -9.45
C ASP A 342 -1.03 -5.35 -10.04
N GLN A 343 -0.07 -5.69 -9.18
CA GLN A 343 1.23 -6.22 -9.56
C GLN A 343 1.21 -7.74 -9.38
N ILE A 344 1.05 -8.48 -10.49
CA ILE A 344 0.72 -9.91 -10.49
C ILE A 344 1.59 -10.73 -11.46
N VAL A 345 1.70 -12.03 -11.22
CA VAL A 345 2.24 -13.00 -12.19
C VAL A 345 1.07 -13.60 -12.97
N ILE A 346 1.02 -13.33 -14.28
CA ILE A 346 -0.09 -13.75 -15.15
C ILE A 346 -0.22 -15.29 -15.18
N GLY A 347 -1.36 -15.78 -14.69
CA GLY A 347 -1.69 -17.20 -14.65
C GLY A 347 -1.33 -17.91 -13.34
N GLU A 348 -0.64 -17.24 -12.41
CA GLU A 348 -0.49 -17.70 -11.01
C GLU A 348 -1.46 -16.95 -10.09
N ASP A 349 -1.46 -15.62 -10.14
CA ASP A 349 -2.25 -14.78 -9.25
C ASP A 349 -3.57 -14.32 -9.92
N GLY A 350 -4.60 -14.04 -9.11
CA GLY A 350 -5.90 -13.57 -9.58
C GLY A 350 -6.08 -12.07 -9.37
N SER A 351 -6.34 -11.32 -10.44
CA SER A 351 -6.45 -9.84 -10.39
C SER A 351 -7.61 -9.32 -9.53
N CYS A 352 -7.51 -8.06 -9.10
CA CYS A 352 -8.42 -7.38 -8.18
C CYS A 352 -9.85 -7.11 -8.70
N ASP A 353 -10.06 -6.90 -10.00
CA ASP A 353 -11.41 -6.69 -10.56
C ASP A 353 -12.13 -7.99 -10.92
N VAL A 354 -11.41 -9.11 -10.98
CA VAL A 354 -11.96 -10.43 -11.25
C VAL A 354 -12.62 -10.98 -9.98
N PRO A 355 -13.93 -11.28 -10.00
CA PRO A 355 -14.61 -11.86 -8.83
C PRO A 355 -14.20 -13.30 -8.52
N HIS A 356 -14.58 -13.78 -7.34
CA HIS A 356 -14.39 -15.19 -6.94
C HIS A 356 -15.34 -16.15 -7.67
N SER A 357 -16.57 -15.74 -7.95
CA SER A 357 -17.54 -16.43 -8.82
C SER A 357 -17.78 -15.60 -10.09
N PRO A 358 -17.97 -16.22 -11.27
CA PRO A 358 -18.25 -15.48 -12.52
C PRO A 358 -19.48 -14.56 -12.43
N CYS A 359 -19.42 -13.40 -13.10
CA CYS A 359 -20.58 -12.50 -13.22
C CYS A 359 -21.79 -13.12 -13.95
N SER A 360 -21.63 -14.29 -14.58
CA SER A 360 -22.74 -15.08 -15.15
C SER A 360 -23.49 -15.94 -14.12
N GLU A 361 -22.90 -16.17 -12.94
CA GLU A 361 -23.50 -16.94 -11.84
C GLU A 361 -24.09 -16.00 -10.79
N ASP A 362 -23.36 -14.93 -10.42
CA ASP A 362 -23.88 -13.79 -9.67
C ASP A 362 -23.50 -12.48 -10.39
N PRO A 363 -24.44 -11.86 -11.14
CA PRO A 363 -24.23 -10.55 -11.77
C PRO A 363 -24.38 -9.37 -10.80
N ASN A 364 -25.00 -9.58 -9.63
CA ASN A 364 -25.33 -8.51 -8.68
C ASN A 364 -24.22 -8.26 -7.65
N GLN A 365 -23.22 -9.15 -7.56
CA GLN A 365 -22.05 -8.92 -6.71
C GLN A 365 -21.31 -7.62 -7.07
N PRO A 366 -20.69 -6.92 -6.09
CA PRO A 366 -20.20 -5.55 -6.30
C PRO A 366 -19.18 -5.38 -7.43
N LEU A 367 -18.29 -6.36 -7.64
CA LEU A 367 -17.25 -6.31 -8.70
C LEU A 367 -17.86 -6.38 -10.11
N CYS A 368 -19.04 -6.97 -10.26
CA CYS A 368 -19.78 -7.02 -11.51
C CYS A 368 -20.67 -5.79 -11.66
N LEU A 369 -21.41 -5.42 -10.61
CA LEU A 369 -22.35 -4.31 -10.59
C LEU A 369 -21.67 -2.94 -10.77
N TYR A 370 -20.53 -2.71 -10.11
CA TYR A 370 -19.78 -1.46 -10.13
C TYR A 370 -18.52 -1.54 -11.02
N LYS A 371 -18.47 -2.46 -11.99
CA LYS A 371 -17.29 -2.68 -12.85
C LYS A 371 -16.78 -1.41 -13.54
N ASN A 372 -17.68 -0.53 -13.97
CA ASN A 372 -17.33 0.73 -14.63
C ASN A 372 -16.69 1.77 -13.66
N GLN A 373 -16.87 1.57 -12.35
CA GLN A 373 -16.25 2.35 -11.27
C GLN A 373 -14.98 1.68 -10.70
N ILE A 374 -14.47 0.62 -11.35
CA ILE A 374 -13.23 -0.07 -10.98
C ILE A 374 -12.25 0.04 -12.15
N ASP A 375 -11.11 0.70 -11.92
CA ASP A 375 -10.01 0.80 -12.86
C ASP A 375 -8.81 0.02 -12.33
N VAL A 376 -8.24 -0.89 -13.13
CA VAL A 376 -7.04 -1.65 -12.77
C VAL A 376 -5.91 -1.34 -13.77
N TYR A 377 -4.84 -0.75 -13.28
CA TYR A 377 -3.55 -0.76 -13.96
C TYR A 377 -2.82 -2.04 -13.57
N GLN A 378 -2.89 -3.07 -14.41
CA GLN A 378 -2.22 -4.34 -14.19
C GLN A 378 -0.74 -4.23 -14.61
N MET A 379 0.17 -4.72 -13.77
CA MET A 379 1.61 -4.77 -14.04
C MET A 379 2.16 -6.17 -13.76
N GLU A 380 3.15 -6.62 -14.52
CA GLU A 380 3.91 -7.84 -14.20
C GLU A 380 4.62 -7.65 -12.86
N ALA A 381 4.46 -8.59 -11.93
CA ALA A 381 5.05 -8.52 -10.59
C ALA A 381 6.57 -8.26 -10.63
N GLU A 382 7.27 -8.83 -11.61
CA GLU A 382 8.70 -8.64 -11.89
C GLU A 382 9.18 -7.18 -12.05
N LEU A 383 8.26 -6.22 -12.22
CA LEU A 383 8.53 -4.77 -12.32
C LEU A 383 8.26 -4.03 -11.00
N ALA A 384 7.83 -4.72 -9.95
CA ALA A 384 7.52 -4.09 -8.67
C ALA A 384 8.80 -3.61 -7.96
N VAL A 385 8.88 -2.30 -7.74
CA VAL A 385 9.94 -1.64 -6.96
C VAL A 385 9.36 -0.92 -5.73
N GLY A 386 8.46 -1.59 -5.03
CA GLY A 386 7.91 -1.16 -3.74
C GLY A 386 6.62 -0.32 -3.81
N PRO A 387 5.97 -0.10 -2.66
CA PRO A 387 4.67 0.57 -2.59
C PRO A 387 4.70 2.01 -3.11
N VAL A 388 5.81 2.72 -2.94
CA VAL A 388 5.97 4.11 -3.41
C VAL A 388 5.78 4.22 -4.92
N PHE A 389 6.33 3.30 -5.70
CA PHE A 389 6.14 3.29 -7.16
C PHE A 389 4.73 2.86 -7.57
N ALA A 390 4.17 1.85 -6.90
CA ALA A 390 2.79 1.42 -7.14
C ALA A 390 1.78 2.54 -6.82
N ARG A 391 1.96 3.27 -5.72
CA ARG A 391 1.12 4.41 -5.34
C ARG A 391 1.40 5.67 -6.16
N HIS A 392 2.61 5.84 -6.72
CA HIS A 392 2.85 6.85 -7.78
C HIS A 392 1.97 6.60 -9.00
N ILE A 393 1.86 5.34 -9.46
CA ILE A 393 0.92 4.97 -10.52
C ILE A 393 -0.54 5.12 -10.02
N GLY A 394 -0.84 4.81 -8.76
CA GLY A 394 -2.16 5.01 -8.16
C GLY A 394 -2.63 6.47 -8.16
N HIS A 395 -1.75 7.43 -7.83
CA HIS A 395 -2.05 8.87 -7.91
C HIS A 395 -2.31 9.33 -9.36
N ARG A 396 -1.75 8.65 -10.36
CA ARG A 396 -2.03 8.91 -11.78
C ARG A 396 -3.41 8.41 -12.23
N LEU A 397 -4.11 7.61 -11.42
CA LEU A 397 -5.48 7.18 -11.69
C LEU A 397 -6.55 8.20 -11.25
N TYR A 398 -6.25 9.09 -10.29
CA TYR A 398 -7.17 10.13 -9.79
C TYR A 398 -7.59 11.14 -10.88
N ARG A 399 -8.84 11.62 -10.86
CA ARG A 399 -9.45 12.45 -11.93
C ARG A 399 -10.29 13.64 -11.42
N GLY A 400 -9.98 14.16 -10.24
CA GLY A 400 -10.65 15.34 -9.67
C GLY A 400 -11.81 15.03 -8.72
N GLU A 401 -11.90 13.80 -8.21
CA GLU A 401 -12.90 13.41 -7.21
C GLU A 401 -12.81 14.24 -5.92
N TYR A 402 -13.94 14.46 -5.26
CA TYR A 402 -14.00 15.37 -4.11
C TYR A 402 -13.12 14.92 -2.94
N TYR A 403 -13.13 13.62 -2.64
CA TYR A 403 -12.31 13.02 -1.60
C TYR A 403 -11.32 12.01 -2.18
N TYR A 404 -10.16 11.94 -1.56
CA TYR A 404 -9.14 10.93 -1.81
C TYR A 404 -8.99 10.01 -0.61
N THR A 405 -9.10 8.71 -0.85
CA THR A 405 -8.82 7.63 0.09
C THR A 405 -7.62 6.82 -0.41
N GLN A 406 -6.62 6.62 0.45
CA GLN A 406 -5.59 5.61 0.25
C GLN A 406 -5.89 4.39 1.13
N SER A 407 -5.76 3.19 0.59
CA SER A 407 -5.92 1.93 1.34
C SER A 407 -4.91 0.87 0.90
N ASP A 408 -4.46 0.06 1.85
CA ASP A 408 -3.83 -1.22 1.54
C ASP A 408 -4.83 -2.23 0.94
N ALA A 409 -4.32 -3.22 0.21
CA ALA A 409 -5.10 -4.19 -0.55
C ALA A 409 -5.77 -5.31 0.29
N HIS A 410 -5.67 -5.28 1.62
CA HIS A 410 -6.15 -6.32 2.52
C HIS A 410 -6.85 -5.69 3.75
N VAL A 411 -7.85 -4.88 3.42
CA VAL A 411 -8.67 -4.08 4.34
C VAL A 411 -10.14 -4.48 4.17
N THR A 412 -10.96 -4.30 5.19
CA THR A 412 -12.42 -4.51 5.10
C THR A 412 -13.14 -3.33 5.73
N PHE A 413 -14.01 -2.69 4.95
CA PHE A 413 -14.78 -1.52 5.35
C PHE A 413 -15.99 -1.88 6.19
N THR A 414 -16.40 -0.96 7.08
CA THR A 414 -17.61 -1.10 7.91
C THR A 414 -18.84 -0.54 7.18
N LYS A 415 -20.03 -1.01 7.57
CA LYS A 415 -21.28 -0.55 6.99
C LYS A 415 -21.51 0.95 7.26
N GLY A 416 -21.66 1.73 6.19
CA GLY A 416 -21.78 3.19 6.20
C GLY A 416 -20.45 3.93 6.24
N TRP A 417 -19.31 3.27 5.96
CA TRP A 417 -17.96 3.85 6.09
C TRP A 417 -17.79 5.20 5.38
N ASP A 418 -18.41 5.35 4.20
CA ASP A 418 -18.30 6.50 3.31
C ASP A 418 -19.02 7.73 3.86
N VAL A 419 -20.16 7.53 4.54
CA VAL A 419 -20.87 8.61 5.25
C VAL A 419 -20.18 8.90 6.59
N ASP A 420 -19.71 7.88 7.31
CA ASP A 420 -19.00 8.07 8.58
C ASP A 420 -17.70 8.87 8.38
N ILE A 421 -16.81 8.45 7.47
CA ILE A 421 -15.51 9.13 7.26
C ILE A 421 -15.68 10.55 6.72
N ILE A 422 -16.70 10.80 5.90
CA ILE A 422 -17.05 12.16 5.45
C ILE A 422 -17.59 12.99 6.63
N SER A 423 -18.46 12.44 7.48
CA SER A 423 -18.92 13.16 8.68
C SER A 423 -17.76 13.52 9.62
N GLN A 424 -16.74 12.65 9.71
CA GLN A 424 -15.52 12.92 10.46
C GLN A 424 -14.64 13.98 9.79
N MET A 425 -14.58 14.01 8.46
CA MET A 425 -13.84 15.02 7.70
C MET A 425 -14.46 16.41 7.87
N GLU A 426 -15.76 16.58 7.59
CA GLU A 426 -16.41 17.90 7.74
C GLU A 426 -16.37 18.39 9.20
N ALA A 427 -16.38 17.47 10.18
CA ALA A 427 -16.27 17.80 11.60
C ALA A 427 -14.90 18.34 12.04
N THR A 428 -13.85 18.30 11.19
CA THR A 428 -12.57 18.96 11.52
C THR A 428 -12.66 20.49 11.47
N GLY A 429 -13.54 21.04 10.62
CA GLY A 429 -13.54 22.45 10.24
C GLY A 429 -12.35 22.88 9.37
N ASP A 430 -11.53 21.92 8.93
CA ASP A 430 -10.24 22.15 8.28
C ASP A 430 -10.20 21.48 6.91
N GLU A 431 -10.14 22.29 5.85
CA GLU A 431 -10.08 21.84 4.46
C GLU A 431 -8.70 21.22 4.13
N MET A 432 -7.68 21.55 4.90
CA MET A 432 -6.33 20.97 4.81
C MET A 432 -6.16 19.73 5.69
N ALA A 433 -7.25 19.20 6.27
CA ALA A 433 -7.20 17.97 7.06
C ALA A 433 -6.95 16.72 6.21
N VAL A 434 -6.14 15.82 6.77
CA VAL A 434 -5.92 14.45 6.29
C VAL A 434 -6.17 13.50 7.45
N LEU A 435 -7.30 12.81 7.43
CA LEU A 435 -7.60 11.76 8.40
C LEU A 435 -6.74 10.55 8.07
N SER A 436 -5.80 10.18 8.94
CA SER A 436 -4.87 9.08 8.66
C SER A 436 -4.57 8.30 9.91
N THR A 437 -4.44 6.98 9.77
CA THR A 437 -4.13 6.10 10.88
C THR A 437 -3.64 4.75 10.36
N TYR A 438 -2.82 4.06 11.15
CA TYR A 438 -2.73 2.62 11.01
C TYR A 438 -4.07 2.00 11.44
N LEU A 439 -4.51 0.94 10.76
CA LEU A 439 -5.79 0.31 11.07
C LEU A 439 -5.65 -0.73 12.20
N THR A 440 -6.66 -0.83 13.05
CA THR A 440 -6.80 -1.98 13.99
C THR A 440 -7.03 -3.27 13.19
N ASP A 441 -6.63 -4.42 13.75
CA ASP A 441 -6.86 -5.73 13.12
C ASP A 441 -8.36 -6.06 12.97
N ILE A 442 -8.73 -6.79 11.93
CA ILE A 442 -10.11 -7.21 11.62
C ILE A 442 -10.74 -8.16 12.65
N VAL A 443 -9.96 -8.96 13.37
CA VAL A 443 -10.47 -10.03 14.25
C VAL A 443 -11.27 -9.45 15.43
N GLY A 444 -12.57 -9.74 15.45
CA GLY A 444 -13.51 -9.23 16.46
C GLY A 444 -13.83 -7.74 16.32
N SER A 445 -13.54 -7.13 15.18
CA SER A 445 -13.69 -5.67 14.97
C SER A 445 -14.91 -5.28 14.15
N ILE A 446 -15.50 -6.20 13.38
CA ILE A 446 -16.78 -6.03 12.67
C ILE A 446 -17.76 -7.09 13.15
N ASP A 447 -19.03 -6.72 13.35
CA ASP A 447 -20.13 -7.65 13.57
C ASP A 447 -20.49 -8.36 12.24
N PRO A 448 -20.34 -9.70 12.13
CA PRO A 448 -20.60 -10.42 10.89
C PRO A 448 -22.07 -10.39 10.43
N ASN A 449 -23.01 -10.01 11.29
CA ASN A 449 -24.45 -9.97 10.98
C ASN A 449 -24.89 -8.59 10.47
N THR A 450 -24.30 -7.51 10.98
CA THR A 450 -24.72 -6.13 10.68
C THR A 450 -23.71 -5.35 9.84
N GLY A 451 -22.44 -5.79 9.78
CA GLY A 451 -21.34 -5.07 9.14
C GLY A 451 -20.84 -3.86 9.93
N LEU A 452 -21.36 -3.59 11.14
CA LEU A 452 -21.00 -2.44 11.95
C LEU A 452 -19.68 -2.66 12.71
N SER A 453 -18.98 -1.57 13.04
CA SER A 453 -17.81 -1.60 13.92
C SER A 453 -18.21 -2.06 15.33
N LEU A 454 -17.44 -3.02 15.86
CA LEU A 454 -17.44 -3.40 17.29
C LEU A 454 -16.42 -2.59 18.10
N ARG A 455 -15.52 -1.85 17.44
CA ARG A 455 -14.46 -1.06 18.11
C ARG A 455 -14.98 0.33 18.47
N LYS A 456 -14.82 0.67 19.75
CA LYS A 456 -14.91 2.04 20.29
C LYS A 456 -13.53 2.64 20.56
N THR A 457 -12.49 1.84 20.34
CA THR A 457 -11.08 2.20 20.40
C THR A 457 -10.57 2.47 18.99
N ARG A 458 -9.56 3.33 18.88
CA ARG A 458 -8.81 3.54 17.64
C ARG A 458 -7.33 3.85 17.91
N PRO A 459 -6.43 3.64 16.94
CA PRO A 459 -5.02 3.97 17.08
C PRO A 459 -4.72 5.48 17.12
N ILE A 460 -3.48 5.84 17.44
CA ILE A 460 -2.94 7.19 17.24
C ILE A 460 -1.44 7.11 16.92
N MET A 461 -0.95 7.94 16.00
CA MET A 461 0.46 7.99 15.63
C MET A 461 1.17 9.10 16.40
N CYS A 462 1.85 8.75 17.49
CA CYS A 462 2.52 9.73 18.35
C CYS A 462 3.90 9.30 18.87
N ASN A 463 4.41 8.14 18.42
CA ASN A 463 5.74 7.64 18.74
C ASN A 463 6.55 7.48 17.44
N THR A 464 7.83 7.86 17.45
CA THR A 464 8.73 7.65 16.30
C THR A 464 10.17 7.50 16.80
N GLU A 465 10.95 6.65 16.13
CA GLU A 465 12.38 6.45 16.40
C GLU A 465 13.20 6.51 15.11
N TYR A 466 14.52 6.67 15.24
CA TYR A 466 15.43 6.52 14.12
C TYR A 466 15.85 5.06 13.97
N GLU A 467 15.68 4.51 12.76
CA GLU A 467 16.26 3.22 12.37
C GLU A 467 17.14 3.34 11.12
N GLY A 468 17.56 2.21 10.58
CA GLY A 468 18.57 2.14 9.53
C GLY A 468 19.99 2.44 10.04
N GLY A 469 20.92 2.53 9.09
CA GLY A 469 22.33 2.79 9.32
C GLY A 469 23.20 2.25 8.18
N GLY A 470 24.48 2.61 8.19
CA GLY A 470 25.37 2.27 7.07
C GLY A 470 24.89 2.90 5.77
N LEU A 471 24.80 2.12 4.70
CA LEU A 471 24.49 2.60 3.34
C LEU A 471 23.08 3.17 3.19
N GLU A 472 22.10 2.69 3.97
CA GLU A 472 20.69 3.13 3.90
C GLU A 472 20.44 4.43 4.68
N ALA A 473 21.48 4.98 5.32
CA ALA A 473 21.41 6.11 6.25
C ALA A 473 20.43 5.88 7.43
N LYS A 474 20.27 6.89 8.29
CA LYS A 474 19.30 6.88 9.38
C LYS A 474 18.07 7.69 9.00
N HIS A 475 16.90 7.06 9.10
CA HIS A 475 15.59 7.64 8.79
C HIS A 475 14.61 7.38 9.94
N LEU A 476 13.49 8.12 10.00
CA LEU A 476 12.45 7.83 10.98
C LEU A 476 11.59 6.63 10.54
N ARG A 477 11.28 5.75 11.50
CA ARG A 477 10.11 4.88 11.44
C ARG A 477 9.13 5.29 12.55
N HIS A 478 7.85 5.36 12.20
CA HIS A 478 6.76 5.56 13.15
C HIS A 478 6.46 4.25 13.90
N LEU A 479 6.14 4.36 15.19
CA LEU A 479 6.13 3.22 16.11
C LEU A 479 4.73 2.62 16.32
N SER A 480 4.70 1.50 17.04
CA SER A 480 3.47 0.85 17.48
C SER A 480 2.52 1.82 18.17
N GLN A 481 1.24 1.70 17.82
CA GLN A 481 0.22 2.66 18.23
C GLN A 481 -0.22 2.40 19.68
N PRO A 482 -0.49 3.46 20.47
CA PRO A 482 -1.47 3.36 21.52
C PRO A 482 -2.86 3.26 20.87
N GLU A 483 -3.44 2.07 20.85
CA GLU A 483 -4.89 1.94 20.63
C GLU A 483 -5.63 2.25 21.94
N GLY A 484 -6.63 3.11 21.87
CA GLY A 484 -7.41 3.50 23.04
C GLY A 484 -8.72 4.18 22.68
N MET A 485 -9.53 4.51 23.69
CA MET A 485 -10.73 5.32 23.50
C MET A 485 -10.33 6.73 23.02
N PRO A 486 -11.05 7.34 22.06
CA PRO A 486 -10.88 8.76 21.74
C PRO A 486 -11.01 9.63 23.00
N GLY A 487 -10.10 10.58 23.19
CA GLY A 487 -10.17 11.59 24.26
C GLY A 487 -10.71 12.94 23.78
N VAL A 488 -10.88 13.09 22.46
CA VAL A 488 -11.65 14.14 21.77
C VAL A 488 -12.90 13.46 21.22
N HIS A 489 -14.04 14.17 21.24
CA HIS A 489 -15.34 13.62 20.86
C HIS A 489 -16.07 14.51 19.84
N GLY A 490 -16.80 13.88 18.92
CA GLY A 490 -17.54 14.55 17.86
C GLY A 490 -16.70 14.98 16.65
N MET A 491 -15.37 14.92 16.75
CA MET A 491 -14.44 15.20 15.66
C MET A 491 -13.16 14.34 15.77
N PRO A 492 -12.42 14.14 14.67
CA PRO A 492 -11.07 13.58 14.68
C PRO A 492 -10.09 14.36 15.56
N GLN A 493 -9.07 13.67 16.09
CA GLN A 493 -8.04 14.27 16.95
C GLN A 493 -6.73 14.48 16.17
N LEU A 494 -6.13 15.66 16.26
CA LEU A 494 -4.81 15.92 15.66
C LEU A 494 -3.74 14.92 16.13
N GLN A 495 -2.88 14.50 15.21
CA GLN A 495 -1.67 13.70 15.47
C GLN A 495 -0.49 14.22 14.62
N PRO A 496 0.77 14.00 15.04
CA PRO A 496 1.94 14.50 14.31
C PRO A 496 2.25 13.79 12.98
N TYR A 497 1.82 12.54 12.80
CA TYR A 497 2.30 11.68 11.71
C TYR A 497 1.17 11.21 10.77
N TRP A 498 1.54 10.78 9.57
CA TRP A 498 0.65 10.23 8.55
C TRP A 498 1.00 8.76 8.30
N ALA A 499 -0.01 7.90 8.15
CA ALA A 499 0.13 6.48 7.85
C ALA A 499 -0.09 6.17 6.37
N ALA A 500 0.77 5.32 5.83
CA ALA A 500 0.67 4.83 4.46
C ALA A 500 -0.52 3.88 4.23
N GLY A 501 -0.87 3.07 5.24
CA GLY A 501 -1.86 1.99 5.06
C GLY A 501 -3.32 2.45 5.00
N TYR A 502 -3.63 3.62 5.59
CA TYR A 502 -4.93 4.28 5.42
C TYR A 502 -4.85 5.80 5.59
N SER A 503 -5.39 6.54 4.62
CA SER A 503 -5.70 7.96 4.79
C SER A 503 -6.92 8.39 3.97
N PHE A 504 -7.60 9.44 4.41
CA PHE A 504 -8.78 10.06 3.80
C PHE A 504 -8.64 11.59 3.84
N SER A 505 -8.87 12.26 2.72
CA SER A 505 -8.51 13.68 2.51
C SER A 505 -9.40 14.36 1.47
N ARG A 506 -9.38 15.68 1.38
CA ARG A 506 -9.87 16.42 0.20
C ARG A 506 -9.01 16.05 -1.03
N GLY A 507 -9.61 16.01 -2.22
CA GLY A 507 -8.97 15.62 -3.48
C GLY A 507 -7.75 16.47 -3.89
N HIS A 508 -7.58 17.67 -3.33
CA HIS A 508 -6.37 18.45 -3.54
C HIS A 508 -5.11 17.85 -2.90
N PHE A 509 -5.23 16.96 -1.89
CA PHE A 509 -4.07 16.29 -1.28
C PHE A 509 -3.33 15.38 -2.27
N VAL A 510 -4.02 14.42 -2.90
CA VAL A 510 -3.45 13.51 -3.91
C VAL A 510 -2.85 14.26 -5.12
N ALA A 511 -3.43 15.42 -5.46
CA ALA A 511 -3.00 16.27 -6.57
C ALA A 511 -1.81 17.19 -6.25
N THR A 512 -1.55 17.51 -4.98
CA THR A 512 -0.44 18.39 -4.54
C THR A 512 0.71 17.63 -3.86
N VAL A 513 0.45 16.43 -3.33
CA VAL A 513 1.44 15.57 -2.68
C VAL A 513 1.58 14.24 -3.43
N PRO A 514 1.99 14.24 -4.73
CA PRO A 514 2.20 13.00 -5.48
C PRO A 514 3.36 12.19 -4.89
N TYR A 515 3.25 10.86 -4.90
CA TYR A 515 4.38 9.98 -4.62
C TYR A 515 5.54 10.23 -5.59
N ASP A 516 6.77 10.14 -5.08
CA ASP A 516 7.99 10.42 -5.83
C ASP A 516 8.41 9.23 -6.70
N LEU A 517 8.46 9.44 -8.02
CA LEU A 517 8.91 8.45 -8.99
C LEU A 517 10.35 7.95 -8.69
N TYR A 518 11.18 8.83 -8.12
CA TYR A 518 12.58 8.59 -7.86
C TYR A 518 12.84 8.01 -6.46
N GLN A 519 11.83 7.43 -5.81
CA GLN A 519 11.94 6.69 -4.55
C GLN A 519 11.68 5.15 -4.69
N PRO A 520 12.31 4.43 -5.64
CA PRO A 520 12.15 2.98 -5.78
C PRO A 520 12.74 2.21 -4.59
N MET A 521 12.16 1.02 -4.34
CA MET A 521 12.44 0.10 -3.24
C MET A 521 12.10 0.62 -1.82
N ILE A 522 11.64 1.87 -1.68
CA ILE A 522 11.24 2.46 -0.41
C ILE A 522 9.92 1.87 0.10
N PHE A 523 9.87 1.63 1.42
CA PHE A 523 8.71 1.19 2.20
C PHE A 523 8.76 1.92 3.55
N GLN A 524 9.76 1.58 4.39
CA GLN A 524 10.08 2.42 5.54
C GLN A 524 10.59 3.79 5.05
N GLY A 525 10.10 4.86 5.66
CA GLY A 525 10.38 6.24 5.26
C GLY A 525 9.34 6.88 4.31
N GLU A 526 8.45 6.11 3.65
CA GLU A 526 7.43 6.73 2.77
C GLU A 526 6.46 7.62 3.55
N GLU A 527 6.14 7.22 4.79
CA GLU A 527 5.20 7.90 5.68
C GLU A 527 5.70 9.28 6.09
N MET A 528 7.01 9.36 6.36
CA MET A 528 7.73 10.58 6.62
C MET A 528 7.87 11.45 5.35
N SER A 529 8.06 10.83 4.18
CA SER A 529 8.15 11.51 2.88
C SER A 529 6.84 12.27 2.57
N ILE A 530 5.70 11.57 2.61
CA ILE A 530 4.37 12.17 2.39
C ILE A 530 3.98 13.12 3.54
N GLY A 531 4.21 12.72 4.79
CA GLY A 531 3.86 13.51 5.98
C GLY A 531 4.54 14.87 6.04
N LEU A 532 5.86 14.93 5.85
CA LEU A 532 6.60 16.20 5.86
C LEU A 532 6.25 17.07 4.67
N ARG A 533 6.17 16.51 3.45
CA ARG A 533 5.79 17.26 2.25
C ARG A 533 4.39 17.85 2.39
N GLY A 534 3.42 17.06 2.83
CA GLY A 534 2.07 17.52 3.16
C GLY A 534 2.08 18.66 4.19
N PHE A 535 2.78 18.48 5.32
CA PHE A 535 2.93 19.54 6.32
C PHE A 535 3.48 20.84 5.73
N THR A 536 4.50 20.78 4.86
CA THR A 536 5.09 21.97 4.23
C THR A 536 4.20 22.66 3.19
N ILE A 537 3.21 21.95 2.63
CA ILE A 537 2.14 22.52 1.78
C ILE A 537 0.95 23.03 2.63
N GLY A 538 0.93 22.72 3.93
CA GLY A 538 -0.06 23.22 4.89
C GLY A 538 -1.08 22.19 5.38
N TYR A 539 -0.91 20.90 5.05
CA TYR A 539 -1.81 19.82 5.49
C TYR A 539 -1.61 19.45 6.96
N ASP A 540 -2.71 19.07 7.62
CA ASP A 540 -2.75 18.70 9.03
C ASP A 540 -3.33 17.30 9.24
N PHE A 541 -2.66 16.51 10.08
CA PHE A 541 -2.95 15.08 10.23
C PHE A 541 -3.82 14.80 11.45
N PHE A 542 -4.87 14.00 11.26
CA PHE A 542 -5.82 13.65 12.32
C PHE A 542 -6.00 12.14 12.41
N ALA A 543 -5.98 11.58 13.62
CA ALA A 543 -6.53 10.26 13.89
C ALA A 543 -8.07 10.35 13.83
N PRO A 544 -8.76 9.50 13.04
CA PRO A 544 -10.22 9.38 13.06
C PRO A 544 -10.76 9.20 14.49
N GLU A 545 -11.96 9.71 14.79
CA GLU A 545 -12.66 9.37 16.03
C GLU A 545 -13.13 7.91 16.00
N ARG A 546 -13.58 7.43 14.82
CA ARG A 546 -14.19 6.11 14.64
C ARG A 546 -13.52 5.38 13.47
N SER A 547 -13.12 4.13 13.70
CA SER A 547 -12.53 3.27 12.68
C SER A 547 -13.59 2.80 11.68
N VAL A 548 -13.44 3.22 10.41
CA VAL A 548 -14.37 2.93 9.32
C VAL A 548 -13.97 1.70 8.48
N CYS A 549 -12.81 1.12 8.77
CA CYS A 549 -12.29 -0.09 8.16
C CYS A 549 -11.24 -0.74 9.08
N PHE A 550 -10.89 -2.00 8.80
CA PHE A 550 -9.92 -2.77 9.57
C PHE A 550 -9.02 -3.61 8.67
N HIS A 551 -7.78 -3.85 9.12
CA HIS A 551 -6.72 -4.51 8.34
C HIS A 551 -6.57 -5.99 8.72
N HIS A 552 -6.22 -6.85 7.75
CA HIS A 552 -5.97 -8.28 8.00
C HIS A 552 -4.49 -8.51 8.32
N TYR A 553 -4.08 -8.50 9.60
CA TYR A 553 -2.66 -8.73 9.92
C TYR A 553 -2.27 -10.21 9.83
N ALA A 554 -1.13 -10.49 9.18
CA ALA A 554 -0.62 -11.85 9.02
C ALA A 554 -0.34 -12.58 10.35
N LYS A 555 -0.13 -11.84 11.44
CA LYS A 555 0.00 -12.38 12.80
C LYS A 555 -1.21 -13.21 13.26
N LEU A 556 -2.41 -12.89 12.78
CA LEU A 556 -3.66 -13.59 13.12
C LEU A 556 -4.27 -14.39 11.95
N ASN A 557 -3.80 -14.16 10.71
CA ASN A 557 -4.17 -14.95 9.53
C ASN A 557 -2.95 -15.75 8.99
N PRO A 558 -2.85 -17.07 9.27
CA PRO A 558 -1.76 -17.91 8.78
C PRO A 558 -1.55 -17.88 7.27
N GLU A 559 -2.60 -17.76 6.48
CA GLU A 559 -2.52 -17.77 5.01
C GLU A 559 -1.83 -16.52 4.46
N ARG A 560 -1.99 -15.35 5.11
CA ARG A 560 -1.27 -14.12 4.71
C ARG A 560 0.25 -14.22 4.87
N ASN A 561 0.76 -15.10 5.75
CA ASN A 561 2.21 -15.35 5.85
C ASN A 561 2.80 -16.10 4.64
N LYS A 562 1.97 -16.45 3.65
CA LYS A 562 2.36 -17.06 2.37
C LYS A 562 2.28 -16.08 1.20
N VAL A 563 1.71 -14.88 1.40
CA VAL A 563 1.58 -13.87 0.33
C VAL A 563 2.99 -13.39 -0.04
N PRO A 564 3.37 -13.42 -1.33
CA PRO A 564 4.64 -12.89 -1.78
C PRO A 564 4.84 -11.42 -1.42
N HIS A 565 6.08 -10.96 -1.42
CA HIS A 565 6.42 -9.57 -1.15
C HIS A 565 7.46 -9.10 -2.16
N TYR A 566 7.36 -7.85 -2.62
CA TYR A 566 8.25 -7.27 -3.65
C TYR A 566 9.75 -7.33 -3.32
N TRP A 567 10.12 -7.57 -2.04
CA TRP A 567 11.49 -7.87 -1.63
C TRP A 567 12.10 -9.07 -2.39
N GLU A 568 11.30 -9.96 -3.00
CA GLU A 568 11.78 -11.02 -3.88
C GLU A 568 12.50 -10.50 -5.14
N HIS A 569 12.38 -9.19 -5.44
CA HIS A 569 13.13 -8.50 -6.49
C HIS A 569 14.31 -7.66 -5.97
N ALA A 570 14.65 -7.76 -4.67
CA ALA A 570 15.72 -6.94 -4.07
C ALA A 570 17.11 -7.18 -4.69
N ASP A 571 17.43 -8.40 -5.14
CA ASP A 571 18.67 -8.68 -5.88
C ASP A 571 18.62 -8.15 -7.33
N LYS A 572 17.43 -8.13 -7.97
CA LYS A 572 17.23 -7.59 -9.32
C LYS A 572 17.41 -6.07 -9.37
N PHE A 573 17.00 -5.38 -8.31
CA PHE A 573 17.06 -3.91 -8.18
C PHE A 573 18.03 -3.45 -7.09
N LYS A 574 19.11 -4.22 -6.89
CA LYS A 574 20.08 -4.03 -5.80
C LYS A 574 20.68 -2.63 -5.78
N GLY A 575 20.62 -1.97 -4.62
CA GLY A 575 21.17 -0.64 -4.40
C GLY A 575 20.28 0.54 -4.82
N LYS A 576 19.18 0.31 -5.58
CA LYS A 576 18.25 1.39 -5.97
C LYS A 576 17.65 2.12 -4.76
N GLY A 577 17.33 1.38 -3.70
CA GLY A 577 16.86 1.91 -2.41
C GLY A 577 17.85 2.86 -1.71
N ILE A 578 19.16 2.73 -1.95
CA ILE A 578 20.18 3.62 -1.33
C ILE A 578 20.11 5.01 -1.95
N GLY A 579 20.05 5.10 -3.28
CA GLY A 579 19.89 6.38 -4.00
C GLY A 579 18.53 7.03 -3.70
N ALA A 580 17.47 6.22 -3.65
CA ALA A 580 16.14 6.63 -3.26
C ALA A 580 16.09 7.24 -1.84
N MET A 581 16.68 6.56 -0.84
CA MET A 581 16.67 7.03 0.54
C MET A 581 17.55 8.27 0.75
N LYS A 582 18.71 8.34 0.06
CA LYS A 582 19.54 9.57 -0.01
C LYS A 582 18.71 10.78 -0.45
N ARG A 583 17.95 10.65 -1.55
CA ARG A 583 17.06 11.69 -2.07
C ARG A 583 15.91 12.02 -1.12
N LEU A 584 15.22 11.00 -0.59
CA LEU A 584 14.11 11.17 0.35
C LEU A 584 14.52 12.02 1.55
N LEU A 585 15.64 11.65 2.21
CA LEU A 585 16.18 12.36 3.36
C LEU A 585 16.63 13.79 3.01
N GLY A 586 17.21 13.97 1.81
CA GLY A 586 17.64 15.25 1.28
C GLY A 586 16.48 16.23 1.07
N ILE A 587 15.43 15.77 0.39
CA ILE A 587 14.20 16.55 0.14
C ILE A 587 13.58 17.03 1.46
N VAL A 588 13.49 16.18 2.49
CA VAL A 588 12.84 16.55 3.76
C VAL A 588 13.77 17.23 4.78
N ASN A 589 15.02 17.54 4.40
CA ASN A 589 16.06 18.10 5.27
C ASN A 589 16.37 17.24 6.52
N MET A 590 16.29 15.91 6.42
CA MET A 590 16.61 15.00 7.53
C MET A 590 18.10 14.63 7.62
N ASN A 591 18.87 14.86 6.56
CA ASN A 591 20.33 14.72 6.52
C ASN A 591 21.03 16.06 6.19
N PRO A 592 20.83 17.14 6.97
CA PRO A 592 21.43 18.46 6.71
C PRO A 592 22.96 18.49 6.85
N GLU A 593 23.59 17.37 7.21
CA GLU A 593 25.03 17.12 7.15
C GLU A 593 25.54 16.61 5.79
N VAL A 594 24.65 16.29 4.85
CA VAL A 594 24.96 15.77 3.51
C VAL A 594 24.78 16.89 2.49
N ASP A 595 25.75 17.04 1.57
CA ASP A 595 25.66 18.04 0.49
C ASP A 595 24.50 17.73 -0.46
N ARG A 596 23.93 18.75 -1.09
CA ARG A 596 22.89 18.58 -2.10
C ARG A 596 23.41 17.78 -3.31
N SER A 597 24.68 17.95 -3.71
CA SER A 597 25.26 17.20 -4.84
C SER A 597 25.33 15.68 -4.65
N GLU A 598 25.11 15.17 -3.43
CA GLU A 598 25.17 13.74 -3.12
C GLU A 598 23.88 12.96 -3.47
N TRP A 599 22.82 13.62 -3.94
CA TRP A 599 21.54 13.00 -4.26
C TRP A 599 20.84 13.58 -5.51
N ASN A 600 19.83 12.85 -6.00
CA ASN A 600 19.16 13.16 -7.27
C ASN A 600 18.11 14.28 -7.13
N HIS A 601 18.27 15.38 -7.87
CA HIS A 601 17.35 16.54 -7.89
C HIS A 601 16.26 16.50 -8.99
N ALA A 602 16.12 15.42 -9.76
CA ALA A 602 15.13 15.34 -10.85
C ALA A 602 13.69 15.57 -10.37
N GLU A 603 12.93 16.42 -11.07
CA GLU A 603 11.56 16.83 -10.69
C GLU A 603 11.41 17.29 -9.21
N GLU A 604 12.46 17.83 -8.55
CA GLU A 604 12.38 18.21 -7.12
C GLU A 604 11.25 19.20 -6.81
N ALA A 605 10.90 20.11 -7.73
CA ALA A 605 9.75 21.01 -7.54
C ALA A 605 8.42 20.25 -7.35
N LYS A 606 8.24 19.12 -8.06
CA LYS A 606 7.00 18.32 -8.11
C LYS A 606 6.91 17.29 -6.98
N TYR A 607 8.05 16.75 -6.55
CA TYR A 607 8.12 15.76 -5.46
C TYR A 607 8.78 16.31 -4.18
N GLY A 608 8.93 17.63 -4.08
CA GLY A 608 9.60 18.32 -2.99
C GLY A 608 8.66 18.84 -1.90
N LEU A 609 9.15 19.85 -1.18
CA LEU A 609 8.45 20.57 -0.12
C LEU A 609 7.64 21.75 -0.67
N GLY A 610 6.63 22.18 0.09
CA GLY A 610 5.93 23.45 -0.11
C GLY A 610 6.50 24.60 0.72
N GLY A 611 6.14 25.83 0.36
CA GLY A 611 6.55 27.07 1.04
C GLY A 611 5.61 27.58 2.14
N VAL A 612 4.75 26.73 2.73
CA VAL A 612 3.79 27.14 3.78
C VAL A 612 4.36 26.96 5.18
N ARG A 613 5.13 25.88 5.40
CA ARG A 613 5.73 25.55 6.70
C ARG A 613 7.11 24.95 6.49
N GLU A 614 8.08 25.36 7.30
CA GLU A 614 9.44 24.80 7.29
C GLU A 614 9.49 23.41 7.93
N THR A 615 10.30 22.47 7.39
CA THR A 615 10.47 21.15 8.05
C THR A 615 11.16 21.26 9.41
N SER A 616 11.97 22.30 9.64
CA SER A 616 12.53 22.62 10.95
C SER A 616 11.44 22.79 12.01
N LYS A 617 10.31 23.43 11.67
CA LYS A 617 9.19 23.63 12.60
C LYS A 617 8.57 22.31 13.03
N PHE A 618 8.36 21.38 12.10
CA PHE A 618 7.90 20.02 12.39
C PHE A 618 8.85 19.29 13.35
N TYR A 619 10.16 19.35 13.07
CA TYR A 619 11.18 18.70 13.89
C TYR A 619 11.26 19.29 15.31
N GLU A 620 11.08 20.60 15.47
CA GLU A 620 11.04 21.24 16.77
C GLU A 620 9.78 20.89 17.57
N LEU A 621 8.59 21.00 16.95
CA LEU A 621 7.29 20.70 17.57
C LEU A 621 7.27 19.30 18.18
N TYR A 622 7.82 18.31 17.47
CA TYR A 622 7.74 16.89 17.83
C TYR A 622 9.03 16.30 18.39
N GLY A 623 10.04 17.15 18.67
CA GLY A 623 11.24 16.75 19.41
C GLY A 623 12.21 15.85 18.63
N ILE A 624 12.36 16.09 17.33
CA ILE A 624 13.23 15.33 16.44
C ILE A 624 14.54 16.10 16.24
N ASP A 625 15.69 15.52 16.59
CA ASP A 625 17.01 16.08 16.30
C ASP A 625 17.61 15.39 15.07
N VAL A 626 17.43 16.04 13.91
CA VAL A 626 17.92 15.56 12.61
C VAL A 626 19.46 15.57 12.48
N LYS A 627 20.20 16.24 13.37
CA LYS A 627 21.68 16.23 13.34
C LYS A 627 22.24 15.09 14.20
N LYS A 628 21.64 14.83 15.36
CA LYS A 628 22.03 13.70 16.24
C LYS A 628 21.38 12.37 15.86
N LYS A 629 20.35 12.39 15.01
CA LYS A 629 19.48 11.25 14.68
C LYS A 629 18.86 10.64 15.96
N THR A 630 18.23 11.49 16.77
CA THR A 630 17.57 11.13 18.05
C THR A 630 16.19 11.77 18.16
N THR A 631 15.29 11.14 18.93
CA THR A 631 13.94 11.65 19.21
C THR A 631 13.70 11.79 20.72
N GLU A 632 12.99 12.84 21.11
CA GLU A 632 12.44 13.03 22.46
C GLU A 632 11.32 12.00 22.69
N ARG A 633 11.29 11.36 23.86
CA ARG A 633 10.38 10.24 24.13
C ARG A 633 9.06 10.72 24.74
N HIS A 634 8.13 9.79 24.93
CA HIS A 634 6.83 10.01 25.58
C HIS A 634 5.89 11.05 24.92
N LEU A 635 6.13 11.45 23.66
CA LEU A 635 5.37 12.47 22.91
C LEU A 635 3.85 12.24 22.93
N CYS A 636 3.39 10.99 22.98
CA CYS A 636 1.97 10.65 23.17
C CYS A 636 1.30 11.33 24.38
N GLN A 637 2.03 11.67 25.45
CA GLN A 637 1.51 12.37 26.63
C GLN A 637 1.15 13.85 26.38
N PHE A 638 1.58 14.39 25.23
CA PHE A 638 1.16 15.68 24.68
C PHE A 638 0.15 15.51 23.56
N VAL A 639 0.37 14.57 22.63
CA VAL A 639 -0.56 14.32 21.50
C VAL A 639 -1.96 13.93 22.00
N GLN A 640 -2.07 13.17 23.09
CA GLN A 640 -3.34 12.89 23.78
C GLN A 640 -3.96 14.18 24.33
N ASN A 641 -4.98 14.67 23.61
CA ASN A 641 -5.83 15.83 23.88
C ASN A 641 -5.12 17.20 23.92
N LYS A 642 -3.98 17.34 24.61
CA LYS A 642 -3.33 18.65 24.84
C LYS A 642 -2.89 19.30 23.53
N MET A 643 -2.26 18.54 22.62
CA MET A 643 -1.84 19.04 21.32
C MET A 643 -3.03 19.50 20.48
N HIS A 644 -4.13 18.73 20.49
CA HIS A 644 -5.35 19.11 19.76
C HIS A 644 -5.94 20.41 20.31
N ASN A 645 -6.16 20.50 21.62
CA ASN A 645 -6.69 21.71 22.27
C ASN A 645 -5.79 22.94 22.07
N MET A 646 -4.47 22.74 22.01
CA MET A 646 -3.49 23.82 21.79
C MET A 646 -3.46 24.27 20.33
N PHE A 647 -3.41 23.34 19.37
CA PHE A 647 -3.16 23.67 17.95
C PHE A 647 -4.45 24.05 17.21
N MET A 648 -5.61 23.46 17.54
CA MET A 648 -6.90 23.84 16.93
C MET A 648 -7.30 25.29 17.25
N SER A 649 -6.81 25.86 18.36
CA SER A 649 -7.01 27.29 18.68
C SER A 649 -6.31 28.25 17.69
N HIS A 650 -5.49 27.70 16.79
CA HIS A 650 -4.81 28.40 15.70
C HIS A 650 -5.23 27.89 14.31
N LEU A 651 -6.33 27.13 14.19
CA LEU A 651 -7.00 26.92 12.90
C LEU A 651 -7.40 28.29 12.32
N ARG A 652 -7.23 28.48 11.01
CA ARG A 652 -7.59 29.74 10.34
C ARG A 652 -9.10 29.89 10.20
N GLU A 653 -9.58 31.13 10.20
CA GLU A 653 -11.01 31.47 10.06
C GLU A 653 -11.60 31.04 8.71
N ASP A 654 -10.76 30.84 7.69
CA ASP A 654 -11.12 30.30 6.37
C ASP A 654 -11.00 28.76 6.27
N GLY A 655 -10.70 28.07 7.37
CA GLY A 655 -10.54 26.61 7.41
C GLY A 655 -9.31 26.09 6.66
N MET A 656 -8.38 26.95 6.21
CA MET A 656 -7.20 26.52 5.43
C MET A 656 -6.03 26.11 6.34
N GLY A 657 -6.22 25.06 7.14
CA GLY A 657 -5.19 24.50 8.00
C GLY A 657 -4.78 25.39 9.18
N ILE A 658 -3.94 24.82 10.04
CA ILE A 658 -3.47 25.46 11.27
C ILE A 658 -2.32 26.42 10.99
N ASP A 659 -2.33 27.53 11.72
CA ASP A 659 -1.32 28.57 11.66
C ASP A 659 -0.18 28.34 12.66
N TYR A 660 0.72 27.42 12.30
CA TYR A 660 1.92 27.08 13.06
C TYR A 660 2.92 28.23 13.25
N SER A 661 2.74 29.39 12.59
CA SER A 661 3.50 30.60 12.92
C SER A 661 3.15 31.17 14.30
N LYS A 662 1.92 30.92 14.78
CA LYS A 662 1.41 31.36 16.09
C LYS A 662 1.72 30.38 17.23
N ILE A 663 2.18 29.17 16.89
CA ILE A 663 2.43 28.08 17.85
C ILE A 663 3.89 28.16 18.32
N ASP A 664 4.15 28.85 19.44
CA ASP A 664 5.44 28.75 20.14
C ASP A 664 5.45 27.53 21.09
N PHE A 665 5.61 26.35 20.49
CA PHE A 665 5.72 25.09 21.20
C PHE A 665 6.87 24.25 20.66
N ARG A 666 7.50 23.49 21.56
CA ARG A 666 8.55 22.51 21.27
C ARG A 666 8.42 21.32 22.21
N TRP A 667 8.29 20.09 21.70
CA TRP A 667 8.30 18.92 22.57
C TRP A 667 9.69 18.73 23.21
N LYS A 668 9.67 18.48 24.53
CA LYS A 668 10.78 18.07 25.36
C LYS A 668 10.25 17.01 26.31
N ASP A 669 10.92 15.88 26.40
CA ASP A 669 10.50 14.80 27.28
C ASP A 669 10.58 15.27 28.75
N PRO A 670 9.47 15.31 29.51
CA PRO A 670 9.49 15.69 30.92
C PRO A 670 10.06 14.59 31.83
N ARG A 671 10.30 13.38 31.30
CA ARG A 671 10.80 12.21 32.02
C ARG A 671 11.94 11.51 31.23
N PRO A 672 13.03 12.21 30.86
CA PRO A 672 14.04 11.69 29.93
C PRO A 672 14.80 10.45 30.45
N ASN A 673 14.72 10.18 31.76
CA ASN A 673 15.31 9.01 32.43
C ASN A 673 14.35 7.81 32.60
N ASP A 674 13.05 7.98 32.35
CA ASP A 674 12.07 6.88 32.44
C ASP A 674 12.14 6.03 31.16
N PRO A 675 12.27 4.70 31.21
CA PRO A 675 12.20 3.86 30.01
C PRO A 675 10.78 3.64 29.45
N ASN A 676 9.70 4.11 30.11
CA ASN A 676 8.29 3.80 29.78
C ASN A 676 7.40 5.04 29.61
#